data_AF-A0A7Y2E5Q4-F1
#
_entry.id   AF-A0A7Y2E5Q4-F1
#
_cell.length_a   1.000
_cell.length_b   1.000
_cell.length_c   1.000
_cell.angle_alpha   90.00
_cell.angle_beta   90.00
_cell.angle_gamma   90.00
#
_symmetry.space_group_name_H-M   'P 1'
#
loop_
_entity.id
_entity.type
_entity.pdbx_description
1 polymer ?
#
loop_
_entity_poly.entity_id
_entity_poly.type
_entity_poly.pdbx_seq_one_letter_code
_entity_poly.pdbx_strand_id
1 'polypeptide(L)'
;MSRTRDNASVRGLGIPGRPDLDPAEAVAVAGREFGVHGEAHPLPSDRDANFRIDVDGRPSFVLKIMNAETDDDFLACQVEALERAAGAGLRVPQPLGDGLRHVRVGEREHAVWMVRWIEGEPLGLARPVDTVMGHDVGRLLGRLDNALADFDPAAAHRTFDWDVARAADTVDRYIEAIPDADGRRLVERHMRRIGRLFEAAHDATGGVRRAVIHGDANDYNILVGQPSADGRPITGLLDFGDLHHSALAAEPAIAAAYLMMLTEDPVGMLAAVAAGYHASNPLGPAEIELLFPLACARLCISVCMSARQLAMEPDNDYLGVSKEGAWRLLKLFDEFSPIMATAHIRSACGLPPLPEAGRVREALRRYEAFAPVVDPDPATSAVRVLDFSAGSQEFDFPDLTIPGRAHDRIFGRLSEDGLSPDSAPARVVGIGRYGEARLAYAGARFRTSSGQMRTRHLGIDVFLPAGTTVRCPLDGIVHSTSDDRAPGDYGPCVIVEHELSDADGPVRFYTLYGHLSAASLETCRPGMRLTAGERVGEIGTADENGGWVPHLHFQIVTDLIGMTGTFPGVASPGEFGVWSDLAPDPNLILRIADLEPCDPATERRELIERRRSRVAPSLSLHYDRPLHIVRGHMQYLFDSEGRRYLDCVNNVAHVGHANPRVVEAERRQASVLNTNTRYLHQNIVDYADRLAATLPDPLEVCFFVNSGSEANDLAVRLARTAT
;
A
#
# COMPACT_ATOMS: atom_id res chain seq x y z
N MET A 1 -2.79 28.51 -12.87
CA MET A 1 -3.46 29.20 -13.98
C MET A 1 -4.96 29.11 -13.74
N SER A 2 -5.57 30.25 -13.42
CA SER A 2 -7.00 30.39 -13.11
C SER A 2 -7.85 29.99 -14.32
N ARG A 3 -8.78 29.05 -14.13
CA ARG A 3 -9.88 28.79 -15.07
C ARG A 3 -11.19 28.93 -14.30
N THR A 4 -11.66 30.17 -14.18
CA THR A 4 -13.08 30.49 -14.06
C THR A 4 -13.79 29.91 -15.28
N ARG A 5 -14.59 28.86 -15.09
CA ARG A 5 -15.46 28.29 -16.15
C ARG A 5 -16.83 28.95 -16.04
N ASP A 6 -17.21 29.68 -17.08
CA ASP A 6 -18.55 30.24 -17.26
C ASP A 6 -19.58 29.12 -17.32
N ASN A 7 -20.51 29.12 -16.36
CA ASN A 7 -21.57 28.12 -16.22
C ASN A 7 -22.87 28.60 -16.92
N ALA A 8 -22.74 29.18 -18.12
CA ALA A 8 -23.82 29.93 -18.77
C ALA A 8 -24.65 29.12 -19.81
N SER A 9 -24.46 27.80 -19.94
CA SER A 9 -25.19 27.04 -20.97
C SER A 9 -25.48 25.59 -20.59
N VAL A 10 -26.42 25.38 -19.66
CA VAL A 10 -27.18 24.12 -19.56
C VAL A 10 -28.65 24.49 -19.40
N ARG A 11 -29.28 24.98 -20.48
CA ARG A 11 -30.73 25.16 -20.54
C ARG A 11 -31.32 24.07 -21.42
N GLY A 12 -32.07 23.16 -20.80
CA GLY A 12 -33.19 22.48 -21.46
C GLY A 12 -33.00 21.03 -21.88
N LEU A 13 -32.64 20.14 -20.94
CA LEU A 13 -33.01 18.71 -20.91
C LEU A 13 -33.10 18.29 -19.43
N GLY A 14 -33.99 18.94 -18.66
CA GLY A 14 -33.88 19.01 -17.19
C GLY A 14 -34.40 17.78 -16.43
N ILE A 15 -33.66 17.41 -15.38
CA ILE A 15 -34.15 16.56 -14.28
C ILE A 15 -35.51 17.12 -13.78
N PRO A 16 -36.58 16.31 -13.72
CA PRO A 16 -37.89 16.76 -13.26
C PRO A 16 -37.81 17.42 -11.88
N GLY A 17 -38.55 18.51 -11.69
CA GLY A 17 -38.61 19.23 -10.42
C GLY A 17 -37.34 19.98 -10.02
N ARG A 18 -36.30 20.02 -10.87
CA ARG A 18 -35.08 20.81 -10.58
C ARG A 18 -35.42 22.30 -10.51
N PRO A 19 -34.96 23.03 -9.47
CA PRO A 19 -35.19 24.46 -9.37
C PRO A 19 -34.48 25.23 -10.50
N ASP A 20 -35.16 26.19 -11.10
CA ASP A 20 -34.61 27.12 -12.09
C ASP A 20 -34.61 28.52 -11.48
N LEU A 21 -33.46 28.93 -10.94
CA LEU A 21 -33.23 30.28 -10.40
C LEU A 21 -31.91 30.84 -10.87
N ASP A 22 -31.88 32.14 -11.11
CA ASP A 22 -30.62 32.88 -11.26
C ASP A 22 -30.04 33.34 -9.91
N PRO A 23 -28.78 33.80 -9.87
CA PRO A 23 -28.17 34.30 -8.63
C PRO A 23 -28.92 35.46 -7.98
N ALA A 24 -29.60 36.33 -8.74
CA ALA A 24 -30.33 37.46 -8.17
C ALA A 24 -31.61 36.99 -7.45
N GLU A 25 -32.30 36.00 -8.01
CA GLU A 25 -33.44 35.34 -7.37
C GLU A 25 -33.01 34.59 -6.10
N ALA A 26 -31.85 33.94 -6.11
CA ALA A 26 -31.28 33.29 -4.93
C ALA A 26 -31.00 34.30 -3.79
N VAL A 27 -30.45 35.48 -4.09
CA VAL A 27 -30.28 36.56 -3.10
C VAL A 27 -31.63 37.03 -2.54
N ALA A 28 -32.65 37.14 -3.39
CA ALA A 28 -33.98 37.56 -2.94
C ALA A 28 -34.62 36.53 -1.98
N VAL A 29 -34.45 35.22 -2.26
CA VAL A 29 -34.87 34.15 -1.36
C VAL A 29 -34.08 34.18 -0.05
N ALA A 30 -32.75 34.30 -0.12
CA ALA A 30 -31.88 34.40 1.05
C ALA A 30 -32.27 35.56 1.98
N GLY A 31 -32.52 36.75 1.42
CA GLY A 31 -32.88 37.94 2.17
C GLY A 31 -34.29 37.85 2.79
N ARG A 32 -35.27 37.33 2.02
CA ARG A 32 -36.66 37.27 2.47
C ARG A 32 -36.89 36.19 3.52
N GLU A 33 -36.34 34.99 3.31
CA GLU A 33 -36.62 33.84 4.15
C GLU A 33 -35.66 33.71 5.34
N PHE A 34 -34.40 34.11 5.17
CA PHE A 34 -33.34 33.91 6.17
C PHE A 34 -32.72 35.22 6.67
N GLY A 35 -33.13 36.38 6.14
CA GLY A 35 -32.57 37.68 6.54
C GLY A 35 -31.10 37.87 6.13
N VAL A 36 -30.60 37.09 5.18
CA VAL A 36 -29.21 37.11 4.73
C VAL A 36 -29.10 37.86 3.40
N HIS A 37 -28.38 38.96 3.40
CA HIS A 37 -28.14 39.80 2.22
C HIS A 37 -26.66 39.75 1.85
N GLY A 38 -26.38 39.39 0.59
CA GLY A 38 -25.02 39.18 0.11
C GLY A 38 -24.98 38.94 -1.41
N GLU A 39 -23.81 38.58 -1.91
CA GLU A 39 -23.59 38.18 -3.30
C GLU A 39 -23.76 36.67 -3.46
N ALA A 40 -24.54 36.22 -4.45
CA ALA A 40 -24.76 34.81 -4.70
C ALA A 40 -23.84 34.28 -5.82
N HIS A 41 -23.19 33.15 -5.53
CA HIS A 41 -22.37 32.41 -6.47
C HIS A 41 -22.94 30.98 -6.62
N PRO A 42 -23.32 30.55 -7.84
CA PRO A 42 -23.86 29.20 -8.04
C PRO A 42 -22.79 28.15 -7.74
N LEU A 43 -23.19 27.08 -7.06
CA LEU A 43 -22.37 25.91 -6.79
C LEU A 43 -22.84 24.73 -7.64
N PRO A 44 -21.94 23.80 -8.03
CA PRO A 44 -22.32 22.57 -8.73
C PRO A 44 -23.37 21.78 -7.94
N SER A 45 -24.37 21.28 -8.66
CA SER A 45 -25.44 20.44 -8.12
C SER A 45 -26.14 19.70 -9.27
N ASP A 46 -26.59 18.47 -9.01
CA ASP A 46 -27.28 17.64 -9.99
C ASP A 46 -28.81 17.87 -9.95
N ARG A 47 -29.46 17.51 -8.84
CA ARG A 47 -30.94 17.57 -8.68
C ARG A 47 -31.45 18.88 -8.09
N ASP A 48 -30.64 19.51 -7.24
CA ASP A 48 -30.97 20.71 -6.47
C ASP A 48 -30.30 21.95 -7.07
N ALA A 49 -30.56 23.13 -6.50
CA ALA A 49 -29.81 24.35 -6.80
C ALA A 49 -29.13 24.87 -5.52
N ASN A 50 -27.80 25.01 -5.56
CA ASN A 50 -26.99 25.44 -4.43
C ASN A 50 -26.32 26.79 -4.76
N PHE A 51 -26.39 27.75 -3.84
CA PHE A 51 -25.75 29.05 -3.99
C PHE A 51 -24.94 29.39 -2.74
N ARG A 52 -23.66 29.71 -2.92
CA ARG A 52 -22.85 30.34 -1.87
C ARG A 52 -23.25 31.82 -1.80
N ILE A 53 -23.65 32.27 -0.62
CA ILE A 53 -24.00 33.67 -0.34
C ILE A 53 -22.86 34.30 0.46
N ASP A 54 -22.10 35.19 -0.19
CA ASP A 54 -21.01 35.94 0.43
C ASP A 54 -21.55 37.22 1.07
N VAL A 55 -21.27 37.39 2.37
CA VAL A 55 -21.80 38.49 3.18
C VAL A 55 -20.63 39.31 3.69
N ASP A 56 -20.58 40.60 3.35
CA ASP A 56 -19.49 41.49 3.74
C ASP A 56 -19.26 41.51 5.25
N GLY A 57 -18.02 41.19 5.66
CA GLY A 57 -17.59 41.20 7.06
C GLY A 57 -18.23 40.12 7.94
N ARG A 58 -18.89 39.10 7.36
CA ARG A 58 -19.49 37.96 8.06
C ARG A 58 -19.14 36.62 7.39
N PRO A 59 -19.30 35.48 8.07
CA PRO A 59 -19.16 34.18 7.42
C PRO A 59 -20.17 34.02 6.28
N SER A 60 -19.75 33.38 5.19
CA SER A 60 -20.63 33.03 4.07
C SER A 60 -21.62 31.93 4.44
N PHE A 61 -22.66 31.78 3.62
CA PHE A 61 -23.69 30.76 3.77
C PHE A 61 -23.87 29.98 2.47
N VAL A 62 -24.54 28.83 2.54
CA VAL A 62 -25.05 28.12 1.37
C VAL A 62 -26.56 28.08 1.45
N LEU A 63 -27.23 28.70 0.49
CA LEU A 63 -28.65 28.51 0.25
C LEU A 63 -28.80 27.27 -0.62
N LYS A 64 -29.49 26.24 -0.12
CA LYS A 64 -29.89 25.10 -0.96
C LYS A 64 -31.38 25.16 -1.23
N ILE A 65 -31.75 24.98 -2.49
CA ILE A 65 -33.11 24.88 -2.98
C ILE A 65 -33.30 23.45 -3.48
N MET A 66 -34.18 22.72 -2.80
CA MET A 66 -34.41 21.30 -3.06
C MET A 66 -35.23 21.12 -4.32
N ASN A 67 -35.00 20.01 -5.01
CA ASN A 67 -35.90 19.53 -6.04
C ASN A 67 -37.34 19.44 -5.51
N ALA A 68 -38.31 19.90 -6.30
CA ALA A 68 -39.74 19.92 -5.91
C ALA A 68 -40.35 18.52 -5.71
N GLU A 69 -39.65 17.46 -6.11
CA GLU A 69 -40.06 16.06 -5.93
C GLU A 69 -39.39 15.41 -4.71
N THR A 70 -38.58 16.15 -3.94
CA THR A 70 -37.98 15.66 -2.69
C THR A 70 -39.01 15.67 -1.57
N ASP A 71 -39.11 14.54 -0.86
CA ASP A 71 -40.03 14.33 0.24
C ASP A 71 -39.63 15.11 1.51
N ASP A 72 -40.60 15.77 2.15
CA ASP A 72 -40.37 16.60 3.34
C ASP A 72 -39.93 15.78 4.57
N ASP A 73 -40.42 14.55 4.74
CA ASP A 73 -39.99 13.67 5.85
C ASP A 73 -38.52 13.25 5.65
N PHE A 74 -38.09 13.06 4.40
CA PHE A 74 -36.68 12.84 4.08
C PHE A 74 -35.81 14.08 4.32
N LEU A 75 -36.31 15.29 4.05
CA LEU A 75 -35.58 16.52 4.39
C LEU A 75 -35.44 16.70 5.90
N ALA A 76 -36.49 16.42 6.68
CA ALA A 76 -36.43 16.41 8.13
C ALA A 76 -35.40 15.41 8.67
N CYS A 77 -35.34 14.21 8.07
CA CYS A 77 -34.33 13.20 8.35
C CYS A 77 -32.89 13.74 8.13
N GLN A 78 -32.64 14.47 7.04
CA GLN A 78 -31.32 15.09 6.81
C GLN A 78 -30.98 16.16 7.85
N VAL A 79 -31.93 17.00 8.25
CA VAL A 79 -31.73 18.02 9.30
C VAL A 79 -31.32 17.35 10.61
N GLU A 80 -32.06 16.33 11.05
CA GLU A 80 -31.77 15.64 12.31
C GLU A 80 -30.40 14.95 12.29
N ALA A 81 -30.03 14.33 11.17
CA ALA A 81 -28.71 13.72 11.01
C ALA A 81 -27.57 14.76 11.13
N LEU A 82 -27.73 15.94 10.52
CA LEU A 82 -26.78 17.05 10.63
C LEU A 82 -26.67 17.56 12.08
N GLU A 83 -27.80 17.70 12.78
CA GLU A 83 -27.82 18.12 14.18
C GLU A 83 -27.12 17.13 15.10
N ARG A 84 -27.37 15.82 14.93
CA ARG A 84 -26.70 14.74 15.67
C ARG A 84 -25.20 14.72 15.40
N ALA A 85 -24.79 14.80 14.13
CA ALA A 85 -23.39 14.85 13.73
C ALA A 85 -22.67 16.09 14.32
N ALA A 86 -23.30 17.25 14.26
CA ALA A 86 -22.80 18.48 14.89
C ALA A 86 -22.70 18.34 16.41
N GLY A 87 -23.70 17.74 17.06
CA GLY A 87 -23.71 17.44 18.50
C GLY A 87 -22.56 16.52 18.95
N ALA A 88 -22.11 15.62 18.07
CA ALA A 88 -20.93 14.78 18.26
C ALA A 88 -19.59 15.49 17.94
N GLY A 89 -19.63 16.80 17.68
CA GLY A 89 -18.47 17.63 17.39
C GLY A 89 -17.88 17.42 16.00
N LEU A 90 -18.67 16.92 15.04
CA LEU A 90 -18.27 16.86 13.64
C LEU A 90 -18.51 18.20 12.95
N ARG A 91 -17.63 18.55 12.01
CA ARG A 91 -17.79 19.74 11.18
C ARG A 91 -18.65 19.39 9.96
N VAL A 92 -19.95 19.60 10.10
CA VAL A 92 -20.96 19.36 9.06
C VAL A 92 -21.78 20.63 8.84
N PRO A 93 -22.49 20.78 7.70
CA PRO A 93 -23.36 21.92 7.46
C PRO A 93 -24.38 22.10 8.60
N GLN A 94 -24.45 23.29 9.17
CA GLN A 94 -25.40 23.61 10.23
C GLN A 94 -26.51 24.52 9.69
N PRO A 95 -27.79 24.08 9.72
CA PRO A 95 -28.92 24.92 9.36
C PRO A 95 -28.98 26.21 10.18
N LEU A 96 -29.43 27.29 9.54
CA LEU A 96 -29.64 28.58 10.17
C LEU A 96 -31.08 28.68 10.71
N GLY A 97 -31.22 28.94 12.01
CA GLY A 97 -32.52 29.19 12.64
C GLY A 97 -33.35 27.92 12.83
N ASP A 98 -34.66 28.04 12.61
CA ASP A 98 -35.68 26.99 12.71
C ASP A 98 -35.71 26.04 11.50
N GLY A 99 -34.79 26.17 10.55
CA GLY A 99 -34.53 25.16 9.52
C GLY A 99 -35.25 25.39 8.19
N LEU A 100 -35.94 24.34 7.73
CA LEU A 100 -36.54 24.20 6.39
C LEU A 100 -37.74 25.15 6.20
N ARG A 101 -37.84 25.77 5.01
CA ARG A 101 -38.93 26.67 4.60
C ARG A 101 -39.39 26.29 3.20
N HIS A 102 -40.62 26.62 2.82
CA HIS A 102 -41.11 26.39 1.46
C HIS A 102 -41.28 27.71 0.72
N VAL A 103 -40.75 27.77 -0.50
CA VAL A 103 -40.87 28.93 -1.38
C VAL A 103 -41.36 28.53 -2.75
N ARG A 104 -42.14 29.42 -3.37
CA ARG A 104 -42.54 29.27 -4.76
C ARG A 104 -41.40 29.74 -5.68
N VAL A 105 -40.95 28.88 -6.57
CA VAL A 105 -40.01 29.20 -7.65
C VAL A 105 -40.66 28.81 -8.96
N GLY A 106 -40.88 29.78 -9.85
CA GLY A 106 -41.70 29.57 -11.03
C GLY A 106 -43.10 29.04 -10.67
N GLU A 107 -43.46 27.88 -11.22
CA GLU A 107 -44.76 27.23 -10.99
C GLU A 107 -44.74 26.19 -9.87
N ARG A 108 -43.56 25.88 -9.30
CA ARG A 108 -43.40 24.80 -8.32
C ARG A 108 -43.09 25.37 -6.93
N GLU A 109 -43.45 24.61 -5.91
CA GLU A 109 -43.04 24.85 -4.55
C GLU A 109 -41.79 24.02 -4.26
N HIS A 110 -40.80 24.65 -3.62
CA HIS A 110 -39.52 24.05 -3.31
C HIS A 110 -39.22 24.26 -1.83
N ALA A 111 -38.74 23.22 -1.18
CA ALA A 111 -38.15 23.34 0.13
C ALA A 111 -36.77 24.01 0.04
N VAL A 112 -36.49 24.94 0.94
CA VAL A 112 -35.24 25.69 1.03
C VAL A 112 -34.74 25.71 2.45
N TRP A 113 -33.43 25.64 2.59
CA TRP A 113 -32.75 25.86 3.86
C TRP A 113 -31.44 26.61 3.61
N MET A 114 -30.90 27.20 4.66
CA MET A 114 -29.62 27.88 4.62
C MET A 114 -28.68 27.26 5.63
N VAL A 115 -27.49 26.90 5.20
CA VAL A 115 -26.45 26.32 6.06
C VAL A 115 -25.22 27.22 6.08
N ARG A 116 -24.43 27.17 7.16
CA ARG A 116 -23.15 27.91 7.23
C ARG A 116 -22.13 27.35 6.23
N TRP A 117 -21.36 28.25 5.61
CA TRP A 117 -20.22 27.86 4.80
C TRP A 117 -19.14 27.21 5.68
N ILE A 118 -18.53 26.14 5.17
CA ILE A 118 -17.40 25.47 5.82
C ILE A 118 -16.15 25.75 4.99
N GLU A 119 -15.14 26.34 5.62
CA GLU A 119 -13.86 26.61 4.97
C GLU A 119 -13.07 25.32 4.75
N GLY A 120 -12.62 25.11 3.51
CA GLY A 120 -11.76 24.00 3.13
C GLY A 120 -11.66 23.82 1.61
N GLU A 121 -10.68 23.04 1.17
CA GLU A 121 -10.54 22.60 -0.22
C GLU A 121 -11.14 21.20 -0.35
N PRO A 122 -11.94 20.89 -1.40
CA PRO A 122 -12.39 19.53 -1.67
C PRO A 122 -11.19 18.56 -1.77
N LEU A 123 -11.29 17.41 -1.11
CA LEU A 123 -10.21 16.42 -1.05
C LEU A 123 -9.74 15.99 -2.45
N GLY A 124 -10.64 15.86 -3.41
CA GLY A 124 -10.33 15.50 -4.80
C GLY A 124 -9.34 16.45 -5.49
N LEU A 125 -9.25 17.70 -5.02
CA LEU A 125 -8.31 18.72 -5.50
C LEU A 125 -7.01 18.76 -4.70
N ALA A 126 -6.99 18.22 -3.49
CA ALA A 126 -5.83 18.21 -2.62
C ALA A 126 -4.76 17.23 -3.09
N ARG A 127 -3.49 17.63 -3.03
CA ARG A 127 -2.33 16.73 -3.22
C ARG A 127 -1.25 17.00 -2.17
N PRO A 128 -0.49 15.97 -1.74
CA PRO A 128 -0.72 14.54 -2.01
C PRO A 128 -1.93 13.99 -1.23
N VAL A 129 -2.50 12.87 -1.69
CA VAL A 129 -3.49 12.06 -0.95
C VAL A 129 -2.78 10.79 -0.49
N ASP A 130 -2.58 10.63 0.82
CA ASP A 130 -1.82 9.54 1.41
C ASP A 130 -2.68 8.70 2.38
N THR A 131 -2.09 7.62 2.90
CA THR A 131 -2.78 6.72 3.83
C THR A 131 -3.07 7.35 5.19
N VAL A 132 -2.37 8.42 5.58
CA VAL A 132 -2.73 9.21 6.78
C VAL A 132 -4.08 9.90 6.54
N MET A 133 -4.26 10.49 5.36
CA MET A 133 -5.56 11.03 4.93
C MET A 133 -6.65 9.97 4.93
N GLY A 134 -6.39 8.80 4.34
CA GLY A 134 -7.34 7.69 4.33
C GLY A 134 -7.78 7.30 5.73
N HIS A 135 -6.83 7.17 6.65
CA HIS A 135 -7.11 6.86 8.06
C HIS A 135 -7.98 7.92 8.73
N ASP A 136 -7.70 9.21 8.51
CA ASP A 136 -8.51 10.28 9.11
C ASP A 136 -9.92 10.35 8.52
N VAL A 137 -10.09 10.03 7.23
CA VAL A 137 -11.42 9.90 6.60
C VAL A 137 -12.18 8.75 7.24
N GLY A 138 -11.55 7.58 7.39
CA GLY A 138 -12.16 6.45 8.09
C GLY A 138 -12.62 6.83 9.50
N ARG A 139 -11.77 7.51 10.26
CA ARG A 139 -12.09 7.98 11.63
C ARG A 139 -13.26 8.96 11.66
N LEU A 140 -13.33 9.89 10.70
CA LEU A 140 -14.46 10.80 10.54
C LEU A 140 -15.78 10.02 10.37
N LEU A 141 -15.80 9.04 9.47
CA LEU A 141 -17.01 8.26 9.16
C LEU A 141 -17.41 7.33 10.30
N GLY A 142 -16.46 6.68 10.97
CA GLY A 142 -16.77 5.88 12.16
C GLY A 142 -17.35 6.72 13.30
N ARG A 143 -16.90 7.97 13.47
CA ARG A 143 -17.51 8.90 14.43
C ARG A 143 -18.91 9.35 14.01
N LEU A 144 -19.15 9.53 12.72
CA LEU A 144 -20.48 9.86 12.18
C LEU A 144 -21.46 8.73 12.47
N ASP A 145 -21.12 7.51 12.12
CA ASP A 145 -22.01 6.36 12.33
C ASP A 145 -22.28 6.11 13.81
N ASN A 146 -21.32 6.34 14.70
CA ASN A 146 -21.55 6.32 16.15
C ASN A 146 -22.54 7.41 16.60
N ALA A 147 -22.52 8.60 15.98
CA ALA A 147 -23.47 9.67 16.29
C ALA A 147 -24.88 9.39 15.77
N LEU A 148 -25.01 8.49 14.79
CA LEU A 148 -26.27 8.03 14.18
C LEU A 148 -26.68 6.63 14.63
N ALA A 149 -26.03 6.05 15.65
CA ALA A 149 -26.20 4.64 16.01
C ALA A 149 -27.64 4.25 16.41
N ASP A 150 -28.41 5.20 16.98
CA ASP A 150 -29.83 5.04 17.36
C ASP A 150 -30.79 5.80 16.43
N PHE A 151 -30.28 6.34 15.31
CA PHE A 151 -31.04 7.10 14.34
C PHE A 151 -31.61 6.18 13.25
N ASP A 152 -32.93 5.93 13.29
CA ASP A 152 -33.62 5.01 12.38
C ASP A 152 -35.00 5.53 11.92
N PRO A 153 -35.08 6.71 11.27
CA PRO A 153 -36.35 7.24 10.76
C PRO A 153 -36.84 6.45 9.54
N ALA A 154 -38.16 6.30 9.42
CA ALA A 154 -38.79 5.59 8.31
C ALA A 154 -38.39 6.15 6.92
N ALA A 155 -38.19 7.47 6.81
CA ALA A 155 -37.78 8.13 5.56
C ALA A 155 -36.37 7.71 5.07
N ALA A 156 -35.51 7.20 5.96
CA ALA A 156 -34.20 6.65 5.56
C ALA A 156 -34.31 5.25 4.93
N HIS A 157 -35.43 4.53 5.13
CA HIS A 157 -35.70 3.22 4.52
C HIS A 157 -36.24 3.37 3.09
N ARG A 158 -35.40 3.91 2.22
CA ARG A 158 -35.74 4.17 0.81
C ARG A 158 -34.97 3.26 -0.14
N THR A 159 -35.55 3.01 -1.31
CA THR A 159 -34.83 2.37 -2.42
C THR A 159 -34.04 3.43 -3.17
N PHE A 160 -32.74 3.23 -3.29
CA PHE A 160 -31.83 4.22 -3.84
C PHE A 160 -30.80 3.55 -4.76
N ASP A 161 -30.64 4.07 -5.99
CA ASP A 161 -29.78 3.44 -7.00
C ASP A 161 -28.29 3.44 -6.60
N TRP A 162 -27.88 4.35 -5.73
CA TRP A 162 -26.51 4.44 -5.22
C TRP A 162 -26.26 3.59 -3.97
N ASP A 163 -27.26 2.88 -3.44
CA ASP A 163 -27.08 1.95 -2.32
C ASP A 163 -26.20 0.76 -2.76
N VAL A 164 -24.98 0.72 -2.24
CA VAL A 164 -23.98 -0.30 -2.57
C VAL A 164 -24.42 -1.69 -2.11
N ALA A 165 -25.22 -1.80 -1.05
CA ALA A 165 -25.77 -3.08 -0.61
C ALA A 165 -26.79 -3.65 -1.61
N ARG A 166 -27.28 -2.83 -2.54
CA ARG A 166 -28.21 -3.19 -3.63
C ARG A 166 -27.56 -3.04 -5.01
N ALA A 167 -26.24 -3.05 -5.09
CA ALA A 167 -25.51 -2.82 -6.34
C ALA A 167 -25.96 -3.72 -7.49
N ALA A 168 -26.37 -4.96 -7.23
CA ALA A 168 -26.90 -5.87 -8.25
C ALA A 168 -28.11 -5.28 -8.98
N ASP A 169 -29.09 -4.75 -8.24
CA ASP A 169 -30.31 -4.16 -8.81
C ASP A 169 -29.97 -2.98 -9.74
N THR A 170 -29.05 -2.11 -9.31
CA THR A 170 -28.62 -0.94 -10.07
C THR A 170 -27.83 -1.34 -11.31
N VAL A 171 -26.91 -2.29 -11.17
CA VAL A 171 -26.10 -2.78 -12.29
C VAL A 171 -27.00 -3.46 -13.33
N ASP A 172 -27.89 -4.36 -12.93
CA ASP A 172 -28.80 -5.06 -13.85
C ASP A 172 -29.67 -4.08 -14.65
N ARG A 173 -30.08 -2.97 -14.03
CA ARG A 173 -30.90 -1.95 -14.68
C ARG A 173 -30.11 -1.08 -15.68
N TYR A 174 -28.83 -0.83 -15.43
CA TYR A 174 -28.06 0.19 -16.17
C TYR A 174 -26.83 -0.33 -16.92
N ILE A 175 -26.51 -1.62 -16.83
CA ILE A 175 -25.33 -2.20 -17.49
C ILE A 175 -25.38 -2.06 -19.02
N GLU A 176 -26.56 -2.11 -19.62
CA GLU A 176 -26.74 -1.92 -21.07
C GLU A 176 -26.46 -0.49 -21.55
N ALA A 177 -26.37 0.48 -20.63
CA ALA A 177 -25.91 1.82 -20.99
C ALA A 177 -24.41 1.87 -21.28
N ILE A 178 -23.63 0.87 -20.83
CA ILE A 178 -22.20 0.78 -21.14
C ILE A 178 -22.04 0.35 -22.60
N PRO A 179 -21.46 1.20 -23.47
CA PRO A 179 -21.46 0.95 -24.91
C PRO A 179 -20.59 -0.24 -25.31
N ASP A 180 -19.49 -0.46 -24.59
CA ASP A 180 -18.52 -1.52 -24.84
C ASP A 180 -18.92 -2.85 -24.18
N ALA A 181 -18.77 -3.95 -24.92
CA ALA A 181 -19.09 -5.29 -24.44
C ALA A 181 -18.03 -5.85 -23.46
N ASP A 182 -16.76 -5.44 -23.57
CA ASP A 182 -15.71 -5.86 -22.63
C ASP A 182 -15.93 -5.25 -21.25
N GLY A 183 -16.31 -3.97 -21.18
CA GLY A 183 -16.69 -3.26 -19.97
C GLY A 183 -17.89 -3.89 -19.28
N ARG A 184 -18.93 -4.26 -20.04
CA ARG A 184 -20.10 -5.00 -19.52
C ARG A 184 -19.67 -6.34 -18.90
N ARG A 185 -18.91 -7.15 -19.62
CA ARG A 185 -18.38 -8.44 -19.11
C ARG A 185 -17.51 -8.28 -17.86
N LEU A 186 -16.72 -7.21 -17.79
CA LEU A 186 -15.89 -6.90 -16.63
C LEU A 186 -16.77 -6.60 -15.41
N VAL A 187 -17.78 -5.75 -15.54
CA VAL A 187 -18.74 -5.44 -14.47
C VAL A 187 -19.49 -6.70 -14.01
N GLU A 188 -19.98 -7.53 -14.94
CA GLU A 188 -20.65 -8.80 -14.62
C GLU A 188 -19.75 -9.78 -13.88
N ARG A 189 -18.46 -9.88 -14.23
CA ARG A 189 -17.50 -10.71 -13.50
C ARG A 189 -17.32 -10.24 -12.07
N HIS A 190 -17.16 -8.92 -11.88
CA HIS A 190 -17.08 -8.32 -10.55
C HIS A 190 -18.34 -8.58 -9.74
N MET A 191 -19.53 -8.32 -10.28
CA MET A 191 -20.79 -8.55 -9.56
C MET A 191 -21.02 -10.02 -9.21
N ARG A 192 -20.68 -10.97 -10.08
CA ARG A 192 -20.71 -12.41 -9.76
C ARG A 192 -19.74 -12.79 -8.64
N ARG A 193 -18.54 -12.19 -8.62
CA ARG A 193 -17.55 -12.40 -7.56
C ARG A 193 -18.05 -11.83 -6.23
N ILE A 194 -18.56 -10.60 -6.26
CA ILE A 194 -19.13 -9.90 -5.12
C ILE A 194 -20.28 -10.72 -4.53
N GLY A 195 -21.24 -11.18 -5.34
CA GLY A 195 -22.36 -12.02 -4.88
C GLY A 195 -21.90 -13.25 -4.09
N ARG A 196 -20.93 -14.01 -4.61
CA ARG A 196 -20.37 -15.18 -3.89
C ARG A 196 -19.70 -14.83 -2.57
N LEU A 197 -19.02 -13.69 -2.48
CA LEU A 197 -18.40 -13.22 -1.24
C LEU A 197 -19.44 -12.79 -0.21
N PHE A 198 -20.53 -12.17 -0.65
CA PHE A 198 -21.68 -11.83 0.20
C PHE A 198 -22.37 -13.07 0.75
N GLU A 199 -22.64 -14.07 -0.09
CA GLU A 199 -23.19 -15.36 0.35
C GLU A 199 -22.28 -16.03 1.38
N ALA A 200 -20.98 -16.14 1.11
CA ALA A 200 -20.02 -16.74 2.04
C ALA A 200 -19.93 -15.98 3.37
N ALA A 201 -19.91 -14.65 3.33
CA ALA A 201 -19.88 -13.83 4.55
C ALA A 201 -21.17 -13.98 5.37
N HIS A 202 -22.33 -14.01 4.70
CA HIS A 202 -23.62 -14.23 5.34
C HIS A 202 -23.69 -15.60 6.02
N ASP A 203 -23.32 -16.67 5.32
CA ASP A 203 -23.32 -18.04 5.84
C ASP A 203 -22.39 -18.19 7.07
N ALA A 204 -21.24 -17.51 7.06
CA ALA A 204 -20.25 -17.59 8.14
C ALA A 204 -20.64 -16.81 9.41
N THR A 205 -21.46 -15.76 9.29
CA THR A 205 -21.63 -14.76 10.37
C THR A 205 -23.08 -14.36 10.68
N GLY A 206 -24.05 -14.79 9.88
CA GLY A 206 -25.45 -14.38 9.99
C GLY A 206 -25.76 -13.01 9.38
N GLY A 207 -24.79 -12.37 8.72
CA GLY A 207 -24.93 -11.08 8.02
C GLY A 207 -24.12 -9.94 8.63
N VAL A 208 -24.36 -8.72 8.14
CA VAL A 208 -23.70 -7.49 8.58
C VAL A 208 -24.66 -6.58 9.33
N ARG A 209 -24.11 -5.71 10.19
CA ARG A 209 -24.92 -4.65 10.82
C ARG A 209 -25.44 -3.71 9.74
N ARG A 210 -26.64 -3.20 9.98
CA ARG A 210 -27.28 -2.19 9.15
C ARG A 210 -27.58 -0.98 10.00
N ALA A 211 -27.45 0.20 9.40
CA ALA A 211 -27.72 1.48 10.05
C ALA A 211 -28.03 2.51 8.98
N VAL A 212 -28.51 3.68 9.42
CA VAL A 212 -28.52 4.86 8.57
C VAL A 212 -27.09 5.34 8.37
N ILE A 213 -26.68 5.44 7.12
CA ILE A 213 -25.33 5.86 6.71
C ILE A 213 -25.42 7.15 5.88
N HIS A 214 -24.32 7.91 5.79
CA HIS A 214 -24.24 9.10 4.94
C HIS A 214 -24.37 8.74 3.46
N GLY A 215 -23.73 7.64 3.03
CA GLY A 215 -23.97 7.02 1.73
C GLY A 215 -23.29 7.69 0.53
N ASP A 216 -22.67 8.87 0.69
CA ASP A 216 -21.96 9.55 -0.39
C ASP A 216 -20.71 10.35 0.08
N ALA A 217 -19.88 9.75 0.92
CA ALA A 217 -18.61 10.34 1.36
C ALA A 217 -17.51 10.32 0.28
N ASN A 218 -17.78 10.94 -0.88
CA ASN A 218 -16.86 11.05 -2.01
C ASN A 218 -15.81 12.16 -1.82
N ASP A 219 -14.83 12.24 -2.73
CA ASP A 219 -13.70 13.15 -2.65
C ASP A 219 -14.06 14.64 -2.82
N TYR A 220 -15.28 14.97 -3.25
CA TYR A 220 -15.78 16.36 -3.29
C TYR A 220 -16.62 16.74 -2.07
N ASN A 221 -17.20 15.75 -1.40
CA ASN A 221 -17.99 15.95 -0.18
C ASN A 221 -17.13 16.00 1.09
N ILE A 222 -15.84 15.67 1.01
CA ILE A 222 -14.89 15.81 2.12
C ILE A 222 -14.01 17.03 1.90
N LEU A 223 -13.99 17.95 2.86
CA LEU A 223 -13.16 19.14 2.83
C LEU A 223 -11.89 18.96 3.67
N VAL A 224 -10.76 19.47 3.17
CA VAL A 224 -9.46 19.43 3.84
C VAL A 224 -8.85 20.82 3.97
N GLY A 225 -8.04 21.00 5.02
CA GLY A 225 -7.35 22.25 5.31
C GLY A 225 -6.04 22.42 4.53
N GLN A 226 -5.24 23.40 4.95
CA GLN A 226 -3.90 23.61 4.42
C GLN A 226 -2.95 22.49 4.88
N PRO A 227 -1.98 22.07 4.04
CA PRO A 227 -0.93 21.15 4.46
C PRO A 227 -0.17 21.67 5.69
N SER A 228 0.14 20.77 6.63
CA SER A 228 0.98 21.03 7.79
C SER A 228 2.04 19.94 7.95
N ALA A 229 2.94 20.09 8.92
CA ALA A 229 3.92 19.05 9.25
C ALA A 229 3.24 17.74 9.70
N ASP A 230 2.07 17.82 10.33
CA ASP A 230 1.29 16.68 10.83
C ASP A 230 0.33 16.08 9.79
N GLY A 231 0.44 16.51 8.53
CA GLY A 231 -0.48 16.15 7.45
C GLY A 231 -1.51 17.24 7.16
N ARG A 232 -2.61 16.88 6.51
CA ARG A 232 -3.65 17.82 6.08
C ARG A 232 -4.95 17.55 6.87
N PRO A 233 -5.41 18.48 7.74
CA PRO A 233 -6.55 18.18 8.58
C PRO A 233 -7.85 18.11 7.77
N ILE A 234 -8.76 17.20 8.13
CA ILE A 234 -10.13 17.20 7.62
C ILE A 234 -10.90 18.34 8.29
N THR A 235 -11.55 19.16 7.46
CA THR A 235 -12.20 20.41 7.87
C THR A 235 -13.72 20.36 7.76
N GLY A 236 -14.28 19.44 6.98
CA GLY A 236 -15.72 19.19 6.97
C GLY A 236 -16.16 17.98 6.16
N LEU A 237 -17.37 17.52 6.42
CA LEU A 237 -18.13 16.56 5.62
C LEU A 237 -19.41 17.24 5.14
N LEU A 238 -19.64 17.23 3.84
CA LEU A 238 -20.75 17.90 3.17
C LEU A 238 -21.76 16.88 2.66
N ASP A 239 -22.97 17.38 2.45
CA ASP A 239 -24.02 16.79 1.63
C ASP A 239 -24.65 15.46 2.09
N PHE A 240 -25.68 15.58 2.92
CA PHE A 240 -26.44 14.45 3.48
C PHE A 240 -27.64 14.03 2.61
N GLY A 241 -27.69 14.47 1.35
CA GLY A 241 -28.81 14.19 0.42
C GLY A 241 -28.96 12.71 0.04
N ASP A 242 -27.88 11.94 0.20
CA ASP A 242 -27.80 10.53 -0.15
C ASP A 242 -28.00 9.59 1.05
N LEU A 243 -28.27 10.14 2.23
CA LEU A 243 -28.50 9.37 3.45
C LEU A 243 -29.59 8.30 3.27
N HIS A 244 -29.32 7.09 3.74
CA HIS A 244 -30.22 5.94 3.64
C HIS A 244 -29.83 4.81 4.61
N HIS A 245 -30.76 3.90 4.89
CA HIS A 245 -30.50 2.72 5.71
C HIS A 245 -29.87 1.58 4.88
N SER A 246 -28.60 1.26 5.15
CA SER A 246 -27.84 0.24 4.41
C SER A 246 -26.91 -0.59 5.31
N ALA A 247 -26.10 -1.46 4.72
CA ALA A 247 -25.02 -2.16 5.41
C ALA A 247 -24.00 -1.14 5.94
N LEU A 248 -23.68 -1.22 7.23
CA LEU A 248 -22.79 -0.27 7.91
C LEU A 248 -21.40 -0.20 7.25
N ALA A 249 -20.87 -1.35 6.83
CA ALA A 249 -19.59 -1.45 6.13
C ALA A 249 -19.55 -0.72 4.78
N ALA A 250 -20.71 -0.36 4.20
CA ALA A 250 -20.76 0.39 2.95
C ALA A 250 -20.21 1.81 3.11
N GLU A 251 -20.37 2.43 4.28
CA GLU A 251 -19.93 3.81 4.54
C GLU A 251 -18.41 3.99 4.28
N PRO A 252 -17.50 3.28 4.98
CA PRO A 252 -16.07 3.37 4.69
C PRO A 252 -15.69 2.82 3.31
N ALA A 253 -16.44 1.84 2.77
CA ALA A 253 -16.18 1.29 1.44
C ALA A 253 -16.45 2.29 0.31
N ILE A 254 -17.48 3.12 0.45
CA ILE A 254 -17.80 4.20 -0.50
C ILE A 254 -16.68 5.22 -0.53
N ALA A 255 -16.24 5.72 0.63
CA ALA A 255 -15.13 6.67 0.70
C ALA A 255 -13.84 6.08 0.12
N ALA A 256 -13.53 4.83 0.46
CA ALA A 256 -12.36 4.13 -0.09
C ALA A 256 -12.42 4.04 -1.62
N ALA A 257 -13.58 3.77 -2.22
CA ALA A 257 -13.72 3.68 -3.68
C ALA A 257 -13.22 4.94 -4.41
N TYR A 258 -13.52 6.13 -3.88
CA TYR A 258 -13.05 7.40 -4.43
C TYR A 258 -11.56 7.64 -4.13
N LEU A 259 -11.13 7.44 -2.88
CA LEU A 259 -9.74 7.68 -2.48
C LEU A 259 -8.74 6.77 -3.21
N MET A 260 -9.13 5.51 -3.49
CA MET A 260 -8.33 4.58 -4.28
C MET A 260 -8.03 5.09 -5.70
N MET A 261 -8.87 5.96 -6.27
CA MET A 261 -8.60 6.55 -7.58
C MET A 261 -7.47 7.59 -7.54
N LEU A 262 -7.19 8.15 -6.38
CA LEU A 262 -6.27 9.28 -6.19
C LEU A 262 -4.85 8.87 -5.75
N THR A 263 -4.57 7.57 -5.65
CA THR A 263 -3.31 7.01 -5.16
C THR A 263 -2.72 5.96 -6.11
N GLU A 264 -1.42 5.68 -5.94
CA GLU A 264 -0.72 4.56 -6.58
C GLU A 264 -0.84 3.25 -5.78
N ASP A 265 -1.26 3.31 -4.51
CA ASP A 265 -1.49 2.15 -3.63
C ASP A 265 -2.97 2.09 -3.18
N PRO A 266 -3.87 1.60 -4.05
CA PRO A 266 -5.30 1.59 -3.75
C PRO A 266 -5.66 0.62 -2.61
N VAL A 267 -5.00 -0.54 -2.51
CA VAL A 267 -5.29 -1.50 -1.43
C VAL A 267 -4.81 -0.97 -0.09
N GLY A 268 -3.63 -0.33 -0.03
CA GLY A 268 -3.16 0.36 1.17
C GLY A 268 -4.08 1.51 1.59
N MET A 269 -4.66 2.25 0.62
CA MET A 269 -5.64 3.30 0.90
C MET A 269 -6.93 2.73 1.49
N LEU A 270 -7.50 1.67 0.89
CA LEU A 270 -8.66 0.98 1.44
C LEU A 270 -8.40 0.47 2.86
N ALA A 271 -7.25 -0.16 3.09
CA ALA A 271 -6.85 -0.64 4.41
C ALA A 271 -6.71 0.50 5.43
N ALA A 272 -6.20 1.67 5.01
CA ALA A 272 -6.08 2.84 5.88
C ALA A 272 -7.45 3.41 6.27
N VAL A 273 -8.38 3.57 5.30
CA VAL A 273 -9.76 4.00 5.57
C VAL A 273 -10.45 3.02 6.52
N ALA A 274 -10.32 1.71 6.25
CA ALA A 274 -10.88 0.68 7.11
C ALA A 274 -10.32 0.73 8.55
N ALA A 275 -9.01 0.91 8.71
CA ALA A 275 -8.37 1.02 10.01
C ALA A 275 -8.85 2.25 10.80
N GLY A 276 -8.95 3.40 10.14
CA GLY A 276 -9.47 4.62 10.76
C GLY A 276 -10.92 4.48 11.21
N TYR A 277 -11.74 3.85 10.37
CA TYR A 277 -13.12 3.54 10.71
C TYR A 277 -13.18 2.57 11.89
N HIS A 278 -12.49 1.44 11.81
CA HIS A 278 -12.45 0.41 12.86
C HIS A 278 -11.98 0.95 14.21
N ALA A 279 -11.04 1.90 14.22
CA ALA A 279 -10.57 2.56 15.44
C ALA A 279 -11.64 3.42 16.14
N SER A 280 -12.69 3.84 15.42
CA SER A 280 -13.77 4.68 15.95
C SER A 280 -15.07 3.89 16.12
N ASN A 281 -15.42 3.04 15.16
CA ASN A 281 -16.55 2.12 15.18
C ASN A 281 -16.05 0.72 14.74
N PRO A 282 -15.73 -0.18 15.69
CA PRO A 282 -15.13 -1.47 15.38
C PRO A 282 -15.98 -2.30 14.43
N LEU A 283 -15.38 -2.69 13.31
CA LEU A 283 -15.97 -3.60 12.33
C LEU A 283 -15.90 -5.05 12.81
N GLY A 284 -16.99 -5.80 12.63
CA GLY A 284 -17.05 -7.24 12.84
C GLY A 284 -16.40 -8.03 11.70
N PRO A 285 -16.19 -9.34 11.86
CA PRO A 285 -15.52 -10.18 10.86
C PRO A 285 -16.17 -10.11 9.47
N ALA A 286 -17.50 -10.21 9.39
CA ALA A 286 -18.25 -10.15 8.14
C ALA A 286 -18.07 -8.82 7.40
N GLU A 287 -18.08 -7.73 8.14
CA GLU A 287 -17.95 -6.38 7.60
C GLU A 287 -16.56 -6.16 7.00
N ILE A 288 -15.52 -6.68 7.68
CA ILE A 288 -14.15 -6.65 7.18
C ILE A 288 -14.01 -7.42 5.87
N GLU A 289 -14.58 -8.63 5.79
CA GLU A 289 -14.57 -9.43 4.54
C GLU A 289 -15.30 -8.72 3.40
N LEU A 290 -16.31 -7.90 3.71
CA LEU A 290 -17.14 -7.24 2.71
C LEU A 290 -16.65 -5.84 2.28
N LEU A 291 -15.68 -5.23 2.98
CA LEU A 291 -15.18 -3.90 2.63
C LEU A 291 -14.63 -3.79 1.20
N PHE A 292 -13.76 -4.72 0.79
CA PHE A 292 -13.21 -4.73 -0.57
C PHE A 292 -14.29 -4.97 -1.64
N PRO A 293 -15.17 -6.00 -1.55
CA PRO A 293 -16.22 -6.17 -2.54
C PRO A 293 -17.26 -5.04 -2.54
N LEU A 294 -17.56 -4.40 -1.40
CA LEU A 294 -18.41 -3.21 -1.35
C LEU A 294 -17.76 -2.02 -2.08
N ALA A 295 -16.46 -1.80 -1.90
CA ALA A 295 -15.76 -0.74 -2.63
C ALA A 295 -15.80 -1.01 -4.14
N CYS A 296 -15.58 -2.26 -4.57
CA CYS A 296 -15.73 -2.67 -5.97
C CYS A 296 -17.17 -2.50 -6.48
N ALA A 297 -18.18 -2.81 -5.66
CA ALA A 297 -19.58 -2.60 -6.01
C ALA A 297 -19.89 -1.11 -6.24
N ARG A 298 -19.33 -0.20 -5.43
CA ARG A 298 -19.45 1.25 -5.66
C ARG A 298 -18.80 1.67 -6.98
N LEU A 299 -17.66 1.08 -7.35
CA LEU A 299 -17.03 1.32 -8.65
C LEU A 299 -17.93 0.83 -9.81
N CYS A 300 -18.54 -0.34 -9.69
CA CYS A 300 -19.49 -0.89 -10.67
C CYS A 300 -20.72 0.02 -10.83
N ILE A 301 -21.33 0.47 -9.73
CA ILE A 301 -22.42 1.45 -9.77
C ILE A 301 -21.97 2.72 -10.50
N SER A 302 -20.80 3.25 -10.14
CA SER A 302 -20.29 4.51 -10.70
C SER A 302 -20.12 4.45 -12.23
N VAL A 303 -19.58 3.35 -12.77
CA VAL A 303 -19.42 3.21 -14.23
C VAL A 303 -20.74 3.01 -14.96
N CYS A 304 -21.70 2.27 -14.38
CA CYS A 304 -23.04 2.08 -14.95
C CYS A 304 -23.84 3.40 -14.95
N MET A 305 -23.85 4.11 -13.83
CA MET A 305 -24.55 5.39 -13.68
C MET A 305 -23.95 6.47 -14.59
N SER A 306 -22.61 6.56 -14.67
CA SER A 306 -21.94 7.49 -15.59
C SER A 306 -22.28 7.19 -17.05
N ALA A 307 -22.34 5.92 -17.44
CA ALA A 307 -22.71 5.53 -18.81
C ALA A 307 -24.16 5.90 -19.14
N ARG A 308 -25.08 5.66 -18.20
CA ARG A 308 -26.49 6.08 -18.31
C ARG A 308 -26.61 7.60 -18.46
N GLN A 309 -25.89 8.37 -17.64
CA GLN A 309 -25.99 9.82 -17.67
C GLN A 309 -25.41 10.40 -18.96
N LEU A 310 -24.29 9.87 -19.47
CA LEU A 310 -23.75 10.25 -20.79
C LEU A 310 -24.70 9.90 -21.95
N ALA A 311 -25.46 8.81 -21.85
CA ALA A 311 -26.46 8.48 -22.86
C ALA A 311 -27.64 9.48 -22.87
N MET A 312 -27.94 10.12 -21.73
CA MET A 312 -28.98 11.14 -21.60
C MET A 312 -28.47 12.55 -21.90
N GLU A 313 -27.21 12.85 -21.56
CA GLU A 313 -26.55 14.15 -21.72
C GLU A 313 -25.16 13.98 -22.38
N PRO A 314 -25.09 13.80 -23.71
CA PRO A 314 -23.84 13.50 -24.41
C PRO A 314 -22.78 14.60 -24.32
N ASP A 315 -23.20 15.85 -24.11
CA ASP A 315 -22.33 17.04 -24.12
C ASP A 315 -21.81 17.42 -22.71
N ASN A 316 -22.09 16.62 -21.68
CA ASN A 316 -21.69 16.91 -20.29
C ASN A 316 -20.27 16.41 -20.00
N ASP A 317 -19.27 17.25 -20.29
CA ASP A 317 -17.84 16.99 -20.08
C ASP A 317 -17.47 16.58 -18.62
N TYR A 318 -18.28 16.97 -17.63
CA TYR A 318 -18.04 16.69 -16.21
C TYR A 318 -18.07 15.17 -15.90
N LEU A 319 -18.90 14.43 -16.61
CA LEU A 319 -19.09 12.98 -16.43
C LEU A 319 -17.90 12.15 -16.94
N GLY A 320 -16.99 12.78 -17.69
CA GLY A 320 -15.86 12.13 -18.34
C GLY A 320 -14.67 11.82 -17.42
N VAL A 321 -14.46 12.56 -16.33
CA VAL A 321 -13.18 12.53 -15.58
C VAL A 321 -13.18 11.45 -14.49
N SER A 322 -14.28 11.26 -13.75
CA SER A 322 -14.37 10.26 -12.67
C SER A 322 -14.34 8.81 -13.18
N LYS A 323 -14.75 8.57 -14.45
CA LYS A 323 -14.89 7.21 -15.00
C LYS A 323 -13.56 6.51 -15.25
N GLU A 324 -12.51 7.24 -15.60
CA GLU A 324 -11.21 6.64 -15.95
C GLU A 324 -10.56 5.97 -14.73
N GLY A 325 -10.65 6.63 -13.57
CA GLY A 325 -10.18 6.07 -12.29
C GLY A 325 -10.94 4.79 -11.91
N ALA A 326 -12.27 4.79 -12.03
CA ALA A 326 -13.09 3.63 -11.74
C ALA A 326 -12.78 2.44 -12.67
N TRP A 327 -12.69 2.66 -13.98
CA TRP A 327 -12.32 1.61 -14.93
C TRP A 327 -10.91 1.07 -14.70
N ARG A 328 -9.94 1.95 -14.35
CA ARG A 328 -8.58 1.53 -14.00
C ARG A 328 -8.59 0.57 -12.81
N LEU A 329 -9.31 0.92 -11.75
CA LEU A 329 -9.40 0.10 -10.54
C LEU A 329 -10.15 -1.21 -10.80
N LEU A 330 -11.26 -1.20 -11.52
CA LEU A 330 -11.98 -2.45 -11.88
C LEU A 330 -11.08 -3.41 -12.67
N LYS A 331 -10.26 -2.91 -13.59
CA LYS A 331 -9.28 -3.75 -14.31
C LYS A 331 -8.20 -4.30 -13.37
N LEU A 332 -7.64 -3.44 -12.52
CA LEU A 332 -6.64 -3.86 -11.53
C LEU A 332 -7.19 -4.94 -10.58
N PHE A 333 -8.43 -4.80 -10.12
CA PHE A 333 -9.04 -5.69 -9.14
C PHE A 333 -9.64 -6.98 -9.74
N ASP A 334 -9.80 -7.06 -11.07
CA ASP A 334 -10.17 -8.31 -11.76
C ASP A 334 -9.06 -9.36 -11.60
N GLU A 335 -7.79 -8.91 -11.56
CA GLU A 335 -6.60 -9.75 -11.40
C GLU A 335 -6.15 -9.87 -9.92
N PHE A 336 -6.66 -9.02 -9.03
CA PHE A 336 -6.24 -8.97 -7.63
C PHE A 336 -6.93 -10.04 -6.77
N SER A 337 -6.20 -10.62 -5.81
CA SER A 337 -6.76 -11.61 -4.86
C SER A 337 -7.57 -10.92 -3.75
N PRO A 338 -8.83 -11.28 -3.47
CA PRO A 338 -9.64 -10.63 -2.44
C PRO A 338 -9.12 -11.01 -1.05
N ILE A 339 -8.58 -12.22 -0.91
CA ILE A 339 -7.94 -12.69 0.32
C ILE A 339 -6.80 -11.74 0.70
N MET A 340 -6.00 -11.29 -0.28
CA MET A 340 -4.96 -10.30 -0.03
C MET A 340 -5.54 -8.95 0.42
N ALA A 341 -6.60 -8.47 -0.23
CA ALA A 341 -7.24 -7.21 0.16
C ALA A 341 -7.75 -7.28 1.61
N THR A 342 -8.47 -8.35 1.96
CA THR A 342 -8.90 -8.63 3.33
C THR A 342 -7.71 -8.69 4.28
N ALA A 343 -6.64 -9.41 3.94
CA ALA A 343 -5.47 -9.55 4.81
C ALA A 343 -4.79 -8.20 5.10
N HIS A 344 -4.71 -7.32 4.10
CA HIS A 344 -4.23 -5.94 4.26
C HIS A 344 -5.16 -5.12 5.17
N ILE A 345 -6.48 -5.22 4.98
CA ILE A 345 -7.47 -4.54 5.84
C ILE A 345 -7.33 -5.02 7.28
N ARG A 346 -7.31 -6.33 7.51
CA ARG A 346 -7.17 -6.94 8.84
C ARG A 346 -5.91 -6.47 9.54
N SER A 347 -4.78 -6.53 8.85
CA SER A 347 -3.48 -6.05 9.34
C SER A 347 -3.54 -4.58 9.76
N ALA A 348 -4.10 -3.72 8.91
CA ALA A 348 -4.25 -2.30 9.21
C ALA A 348 -5.18 -2.03 10.41
N CYS A 349 -6.21 -2.85 10.60
CA CYS A 349 -7.09 -2.82 11.77
C CYS A 349 -6.47 -3.44 13.04
N GLY A 350 -5.22 -3.93 13.00
CA GLY A 350 -4.56 -4.58 14.13
C GLY A 350 -5.03 -6.01 14.41
N LEU A 351 -5.65 -6.65 13.43
CA LEU A 351 -6.08 -8.05 13.47
C LEU A 351 -5.08 -8.95 12.72
N PRO A 352 -5.01 -10.26 13.05
CA PRO A 352 -4.20 -11.20 12.28
C PRO A 352 -4.59 -11.17 10.79
N PRO A 353 -3.65 -10.93 9.86
CA PRO A 353 -3.90 -10.91 8.42
C PRO A 353 -4.66 -12.15 7.93
N LEU A 354 -4.24 -13.33 8.41
CA LEU A 354 -4.89 -14.61 8.14
C LEU A 354 -5.05 -15.40 9.45
N PRO A 355 -6.29 -15.54 9.96
CA PRO A 355 -6.53 -16.26 11.23
C PRO A 355 -5.91 -17.67 11.28
N GLU A 356 -6.07 -18.45 10.21
CA GLU A 356 -5.59 -19.84 10.13
C GLU A 356 -4.04 -19.95 10.09
N ALA A 357 -3.33 -18.90 9.66
CA ALA A 357 -1.87 -18.90 9.65
C ALA A 357 -1.29 -19.06 11.07
N GLY A 358 -2.00 -18.58 12.10
CA GLY A 358 -1.65 -18.81 13.50
C GLY A 358 -1.63 -20.29 13.87
N ARG A 359 -2.67 -21.03 13.47
CA ARG A 359 -2.81 -22.47 13.73
C ARG A 359 -1.75 -23.31 13.02
N VAL A 360 -1.45 -22.99 11.75
CA VAL A 360 -0.35 -23.66 11.01
C VAL A 360 0.97 -23.51 11.76
N ARG A 361 1.32 -22.29 12.18
CA ARG A 361 2.56 -22.03 12.92
C ARG A 361 2.62 -22.79 14.24
N GLU A 362 1.52 -22.85 14.97
CA GLU A 362 1.46 -23.57 16.25
C GLU A 362 1.56 -25.09 16.06
N ALA A 363 0.86 -25.65 15.08
CA ALA A 363 0.94 -27.07 14.71
C ALA A 363 2.38 -27.45 14.32
N LEU A 364 3.03 -26.66 13.47
CA LEU A 364 4.42 -26.87 13.06
C LEU A 364 5.39 -26.78 14.24
N ARG A 365 5.23 -25.79 15.13
CA ARG A 365 6.09 -25.65 16.32
C ARG A 365 6.07 -26.89 17.20
N ARG A 366 4.88 -27.50 17.38
CA ARG A 366 4.67 -28.68 18.22
C ARG A 366 5.12 -30.00 17.58
N TYR A 367 5.26 -30.03 16.25
CA TYR A 367 5.65 -31.24 15.54
C TYR A 367 7.17 -31.46 15.63
N GLU A 368 7.61 -32.67 15.98
CA GLU A 368 9.04 -32.99 16.21
C GLU A 368 9.66 -33.93 15.17
N ALA A 369 8.86 -34.73 14.47
CA ALA A 369 9.34 -35.87 13.67
C ALA A 369 9.59 -35.53 12.18
N PHE A 370 10.11 -34.34 11.87
CA PHE A 370 10.37 -33.94 10.48
C PHE A 370 11.49 -34.77 9.87
N ALA A 371 11.31 -35.25 8.63
CA ALA A 371 12.39 -35.82 7.84
C ALA A 371 13.30 -34.70 7.29
N PRO A 372 14.61 -34.94 7.10
CA PRO A 372 15.52 -33.97 6.51
C PRO A 372 15.06 -33.54 5.10
N VAL A 373 15.03 -32.23 4.84
CA VAL A 373 14.66 -31.67 3.53
C VAL A 373 15.77 -31.86 2.50
N VAL A 374 17.04 -31.86 2.94
CA VAL A 374 18.23 -32.08 2.10
C VAL A 374 19.24 -32.97 2.84
N ASP A 375 20.21 -33.52 2.10
CA ASP A 375 21.37 -34.24 2.66
C ASP A 375 22.66 -33.57 2.17
N PRO A 376 23.50 -33.01 3.07
CA PRO A 376 23.42 -33.10 4.54
C PRO A 376 22.31 -32.22 5.16
N ASP A 377 21.76 -32.68 6.28
CA ASP A 377 20.66 -32.01 6.99
C ASP A 377 21.17 -30.77 7.76
N PRO A 378 20.68 -29.55 7.46
CA PRO A 378 21.13 -28.34 8.14
C PRO A 378 20.78 -28.30 9.63
N ALA A 379 19.82 -29.11 10.12
CA ALA A 379 19.53 -29.21 11.55
C ALA A 379 20.67 -29.84 12.36
N THR A 380 21.46 -30.71 11.73
CA THR A 380 22.50 -31.53 12.39
C THR A 380 23.90 -31.31 11.83
N SER A 381 24.03 -30.49 10.79
CA SER A 381 25.29 -30.22 10.09
C SER A 381 25.86 -28.84 10.44
N ALA A 382 27.14 -28.63 10.12
CA ALA A 382 27.72 -27.30 10.20
C ALA A 382 27.03 -26.37 9.19
N VAL A 383 26.55 -25.22 9.65
CA VAL A 383 25.85 -24.22 8.84
C VAL A 383 26.65 -22.93 8.77
N ARG A 384 26.68 -22.34 7.58
CA ARG A 384 27.25 -21.00 7.34
C ARG A 384 26.17 -20.07 6.81
N VAL A 385 25.80 -19.08 7.62
CA VAL A 385 24.89 -18.01 7.19
C VAL A 385 25.63 -17.07 6.24
N LEU A 386 25.09 -16.88 5.05
CA LEU A 386 25.60 -15.96 4.03
C LEU A 386 24.81 -14.65 4.10
N ASP A 387 25.49 -13.52 4.27
CA ASP A 387 24.82 -12.22 4.42
C ASP A 387 24.47 -11.63 3.05
N PHE A 388 23.24 -11.83 2.57
CA PHE A 388 22.75 -11.20 1.34
C PHE A 388 21.96 -9.91 1.60
N SER A 389 21.99 -9.39 2.83
CA SER A 389 21.24 -8.19 3.19
C SER A 389 21.67 -6.96 2.37
N ALA A 390 20.82 -5.96 2.33
CA ALA A 390 21.09 -4.68 1.65
C ALA A 390 22.36 -4.00 2.21
N GLY A 391 22.72 -4.27 3.46
CA GLY A 391 23.93 -3.76 4.12
C GLY A 391 25.17 -4.65 3.95
N SER A 392 25.05 -5.78 3.24
CA SER A 392 26.12 -6.78 3.15
C SER A 392 27.45 -6.17 2.69
N GLN A 393 28.53 -6.52 3.37
CA GLN A 393 29.90 -6.27 2.89
C GLN A 393 30.45 -7.51 2.17
N GLU A 394 29.73 -8.63 2.26
CA GLU A 394 30.12 -9.92 1.71
C GLU A 394 29.67 -10.11 0.27
N PHE A 395 28.62 -9.44 -0.22
CA PHE A 395 28.20 -9.56 -1.61
C PHE A 395 27.85 -8.18 -2.20
N ASP A 396 28.29 -7.96 -3.44
CA ASP A 396 27.91 -6.75 -4.19
C ASP A 396 26.58 -6.95 -4.91
N PHE A 397 25.80 -5.87 -5.01
CA PHE A 397 24.47 -5.87 -5.64
C PHE A 397 24.46 -6.53 -7.03
N PRO A 398 25.40 -6.23 -7.96
CA PRO A 398 25.39 -6.85 -9.28
C PRO A 398 25.77 -8.33 -9.24
N ASP A 399 26.55 -8.78 -8.24
CA ASP A 399 27.07 -10.16 -8.18
C ASP A 399 25.94 -11.17 -8.01
N LEU A 400 24.89 -10.81 -7.26
CA LEU A 400 23.72 -11.66 -7.04
C LEU A 400 22.71 -11.60 -8.19
N THR A 401 22.79 -10.59 -9.05
CA THR A 401 21.87 -10.41 -10.20
C THR A 401 22.38 -11.06 -11.49
N ILE A 402 23.64 -11.51 -11.52
CA ILE A 402 24.28 -12.08 -12.71
C ILE A 402 24.45 -13.58 -12.50
N PRO A 403 23.89 -14.41 -13.41
CA PRO A 403 23.98 -15.85 -13.29
C PRO A 403 25.41 -16.36 -13.09
N GLY A 404 25.57 -17.23 -12.08
CA GLY A 404 26.85 -17.85 -11.73
C GLY A 404 27.92 -16.93 -11.14
N ARG A 405 27.74 -15.60 -11.12
CA ARG A 405 28.81 -14.66 -10.72
C ARG A 405 29.19 -14.75 -9.24
N ALA A 406 28.23 -15.05 -8.37
CA ALA A 406 28.48 -15.28 -6.96
C ALA A 406 28.89 -16.73 -6.63
N HIS A 407 28.93 -17.64 -7.63
CA HIS A 407 29.16 -19.07 -7.40
C HIS A 407 30.49 -19.33 -6.67
N ASP A 408 31.60 -18.86 -7.24
CA ASP A 408 32.94 -19.09 -6.67
C ASP A 408 33.08 -18.47 -5.28
N ARG A 409 32.40 -17.33 -5.05
CA ARG A 409 32.43 -16.64 -3.76
C ARG A 409 31.63 -17.42 -2.70
N ILE A 410 30.42 -17.88 -3.04
CA ILE A 410 29.57 -18.66 -2.15
C ILE A 410 30.25 -19.99 -1.82
N PHE A 411 30.60 -20.79 -2.82
CA PHE A 411 31.19 -22.11 -2.58
C PHE A 411 32.65 -22.04 -2.08
N GLY A 412 33.38 -20.98 -2.41
CA GLY A 412 34.68 -20.67 -1.81
C GLY A 412 34.57 -20.44 -0.30
N ARG A 413 33.58 -19.64 0.14
CA ARG A 413 33.30 -19.44 1.58
C ARG A 413 32.95 -20.74 2.30
N LEU A 414 32.10 -21.58 1.69
CA LEU A 414 31.76 -22.88 2.27
C LEU A 414 32.98 -23.81 2.37
N SER A 415 34.00 -23.61 1.52
CA SER A 415 35.25 -24.37 1.53
C SER A 415 36.27 -23.84 2.54
N GLU A 416 36.32 -22.52 2.79
CA GLU A 416 37.23 -21.87 3.74
C GLU A 416 36.98 -22.32 5.20
N ASP A 417 35.74 -22.61 5.56
CA ASP A 417 35.33 -23.05 6.90
C ASP A 417 35.50 -24.58 7.12
N GLY A 418 36.15 -25.28 6.18
CA GLY A 418 36.51 -26.70 6.27
C GLY A 418 37.50 -26.99 7.39
N LEU A 419 36.97 -27.27 8.58
CA LEU A 419 37.66 -27.76 9.77
C LEU A 419 38.65 -28.91 9.43
N SER A 420 39.95 -28.66 9.64
CA SER A 420 41.10 -29.57 9.67
C SER A 420 41.25 -30.63 8.53
N PRO A 421 42.43 -30.76 7.90
CA PRO A 421 42.68 -31.77 6.86
C PRO A 421 42.52 -33.24 7.31
N ASP A 422 42.32 -33.53 8.59
CA ASP A 422 42.20 -34.88 9.14
C ASP A 422 40.74 -35.34 9.42
N SER A 423 39.73 -34.53 9.12
CA SER A 423 38.31 -34.91 9.23
C SER A 423 37.69 -35.10 7.86
N ALA A 424 37.03 -36.23 7.61
CA ALA A 424 36.20 -36.49 6.42
C ALA A 424 35.28 -35.29 6.12
N PRO A 425 34.93 -34.99 4.84
CA PRO A 425 34.44 -33.68 4.43
C PRO A 425 33.21 -33.29 5.25
N ALA A 426 33.40 -32.41 6.23
CA ALA A 426 32.32 -31.72 6.90
C ALA A 426 31.68 -30.82 5.84
N ARG A 427 30.62 -31.33 5.19
CA ARG A 427 29.86 -30.64 4.16
C ARG A 427 29.10 -29.48 4.81
N VAL A 428 29.74 -28.32 4.91
CA VAL A 428 29.11 -27.09 5.43
C VAL A 428 27.93 -26.71 4.53
N VAL A 429 26.77 -26.45 5.13
CA VAL A 429 25.56 -26.02 4.41
C VAL A 429 25.48 -24.49 4.42
N GLY A 430 25.40 -23.87 3.25
CA GLY A 430 25.21 -22.41 3.15
C GLY A 430 23.74 -22.03 3.33
N ILE A 431 23.45 -21.00 4.11
CA ILE A 431 22.08 -20.56 4.42
C ILE A 431 21.88 -19.09 4.08
N GLY A 432 20.90 -18.81 3.22
CA GLY A 432 20.30 -17.49 3.04
C GLY A 432 19.04 -17.35 3.90
N ARG A 433 18.92 -16.27 4.68
CA ARG A 433 17.92 -16.17 5.76
C ARG A 433 16.51 -15.80 5.27
N TYR A 434 15.52 -16.23 6.06
CA TYR A 434 14.15 -15.76 5.98
C TYR A 434 14.04 -14.28 6.38
N GLY A 435 13.21 -13.53 5.67
CA GLY A 435 13.01 -12.10 5.89
C GLY A 435 14.22 -11.23 5.49
N GLU A 436 15.27 -11.80 4.89
CA GLU A 436 16.44 -11.02 4.52
C GLU A 436 16.09 -10.01 3.40
N ALA A 437 16.52 -8.76 3.58
CA ALA A 437 16.31 -7.70 2.59
C ALA A 437 17.40 -7.78 1.51
N ARG A 438 17.12 -8.44 0.39
CA ARG A 438 18.10 -8.63 -0.69
C ARG A 438 17.81 -7.70 -1.84
N LEU A 439 18.87 -7.06 -2.32
CA LEU A 439 18.77 -6.13 -3.43
C LEU A 439 18.92 -6.83 -4.80
N ALA A 440 19.16 -8.15 -4.81
CA ALA A 440 19.32 -8.96 -6.02
C ALA A 440 18.06 -9.01 -6.92
N TYR A 441 16.90 -8.65 -6.41
CA TYR A 441 15.63 -8.72 -7.13
C TYR A 441 15.43 -7.48 -8.01
N ALA A 442 16.02 -7.51 -9.20
CA ALA A 442 15.99 -6.41 -10.16
C ALA A 442 15.00 -6.64 -11.33
N GLY A 443 14.48 -5.54 -11.88
CA GLY A 443 13.61 -5.55 -13.07
C GLY A 443 12.12 -5.40 -12.76
N ALA A 444 11.32 -5.30 -13.81
CA ALA A 444 9.89 -4.99 -13.71
C ALA A 444 9.08 -6.06 -12.96
N ARG A 445 9.48 -7.34 -13.04
CA ARG A 445 8.76 -8.45 -12.39
C ARG A 445 8.76 -8.38 -10.87
N PHE A 446 9.81 -7.81 -10.25
CA PHE A 446 9.86 -7.62 -8.80
C PHE A 446 9.27 -6.29 -8.36
N ARG A 447 8.71 -5.51 -9.28
CA ARG A 447 8.03 -4.26 -8.96
C ARG A 447 6.56 -4.56 -8.63
N THR A 448 6.08 -4.05 -7.51
CA THR A 448 4.65 -4.06 -7.17
C THR A 448 3.88 -3.10 -8.10
N SER A 449 2.56 -3.19 -8.12
CA SER A 449 1.69 -2.22 -8.80
C SER A 449 1.91 -0.78 -8.28
N SER A 450 2.24 -0.62 -7.00
CA SER A 450 2.61 0.64 -6.37
C SER A 450 4.06 1.10 -6.65
N GLY A 451 4.78 0.39 -7.52
CA GLY A 451 6.13 0.77 -7.92
C GLY A 451 7.26 0.37 -6.96
N GLN A 452 6.94 -0.18 -5.79
CA GLN A 452 7.92 -0.67 -4.81
C GLN A 452 8.63 -1.93 -5.31
N MET A 453 9.88 -2.14 -4.89
CA MET A 453 10.59 -3.37 -5.19
C MET A 453 10.33 -4.41 -4.11
N ARG A 454 10.10 -5.66 -4.52
CA ARG A 454 10.01 -6.82 -3.63
C ARG A 454 11.43 -7.25 -3.27
N THR A 455 11.84 -6.94 -2.04
CA THR A 455 13.20 -7.15 -1.55
C THR A 455 13.29 -8.13 -0.38
N ARG A 456 12.18 -8.41 0.29
CA ARG A 456 12.14 -9.23 1.51
C ARG A 456 11.93 -10.69 1.14
N HIS A 457 12.87 -11.55 1.50
CA HIS A 457 12.82 -12.98 1.19
C HIS A 457 11.76 -13.73 2.03
N LEU A 458 10.97 -14.60 1.39
CA LEU A 458 9.88 -15.37 2.03
C LEU A 458 10.20 -16.85 2.25
N GLY A 459 11.39 -17.31 1.85
CA GLY A 459 11.87 -18.66 2.09
C GLY A 459 13.16 -18.71 2.89
N ILE A 460 13.74 -19.90 3.02
CA ILE A 460 15.14 -20.11 3.37
C ILE A 460 15.82 -20.73 2.16
N ASP A 461 16.96 -20.15 1.78
CA ASP A 461 17.76 -20.71 0.70
C ASP A 461 18.86 -21.58 1.26
N VAL A 462 18.94 -22.81 0.77
CA VAL A 462 19.91 -23.82 1.19
C VAL A 462 20.90 -24.05 0.05
N PHE A 463 22.09 -23.48 0.17
CA PHE A 463 23.14 -23.51 -0.84
C PHE A 463 23.96 -24.80 -0.72
N LEU A 464 23.74 -25.69 -1.69
CA LEU A 464 24.41 -26.97 -1.86
C LEU A 464 24.64 -27.23 -3.36
N PRO A 465 25.59 -28.10 -3.74
CA PRO A 465 25.85 -28.40 -5.15
C PRO A 465 24.61 -28.90 -5.91
N ALA A 466 24.54 -28.60 -7.20
CA ALA A 466 23.52 -29.16 -8.09
C ALA A 466 23.55 -30.71 -8.04
N GLY A 467 22.38 -31.35 -8.17
CA GLY A 467 22.20 -32.79 -8.00
C GLY A 467 22.04 -33.25 -6.54
N THR A 468 22.11 -32.34 -5.57
CA THR A 468 21.80 -32.68 -4.16
C THR A 468 20.33 -33.08 -4.05
N THR A 469 20.06 -34.20 -3.37
CA THR A 469 18.70 -34.73 -3.22
C THR A 469 17.86 -33.84 -2.31
N VAL A 470 16.63 -33.55 -2.73
CA VAL A 470 15.61 -32.83 -1.97
C VAL A 470 14.47 -33.79 -1.61
N ARG A 471 14.04 -33.75 -0.35
CA ARG A 471 13.07 -34.69 0.23
C ARG A 471 11.90 -33.97 0.89
N CYS A 472 10.80 -34.68 1.00
CA CYS A 472 9.58 -34.23 1.64
C CYS A 472 9.72 -34.38 3.17
N PRO A 473 9.54 -33.33 3.99
CA PRO A 473 9.75 -33.41 5.44
C PRO A 473 8.61 -34.12 6.18
N LEU A 474 7.46 -34.27 5.52
CA LEU A 474 6.22 -34.82 6.07
C LEU A 474 5.52 -35.64 4.99
N ASP A 475 4.58 -36.49 5.42
CA ASP A 475 3.60 -37.06 4.49
C ASP A 475 2.82 -35.94 3.79
N GLY A 476 2.54 -36.11 2.50
CA GLY A 476 1.87 -35.09 1.72
C GLY A 476 1.40 -35.56 0.36
N ILE A 477 0.71 -34.66 -0.34
CA ILE A 477 0.25 -34.87 -1.71
C ILE A 477 0.83 -33.75 -2.56
N VAL A 478 1.49 -34.10 -3.67
CA VAL A 478 1.97 -33.10 -4.64
C VAL A 478 0.76 -32.34 -5.17
N HIS A 479 0.65 -31.07 -4.80
CA HIS A 479 -0.48 -30.22 -5.18
C HIS A 479 -0.32 -29.73 -6.62
N SER A 480 0.86 -29.19 -6.95
CA SER A 480 1.13 -28.62 -8.27
C SER A 480 2.63 -28.56 -8.55
N THR A 481 2.97 -28.44 -9.83
CA THR A 481 4.33 -28.30 -10.33
C THR A 481 4.40 -27.23 -11.42
N SER A 482 5.49 -26.46 -11.51
CA SER A 482 5.74 -25.51 -12.60
C SER A 482 7.20 -25.57 -13.07
N ASP A 483 7.47 -25.02 -14.26
CA ASP A 483 8.81 -24.82 -14.82
C ASP A 483 8.97 -23.35 -15.26
N ASP A 484 9.26 -22.48 -14.30
CA ASP A 484 9.27 -21.03 -14.47
C ASP A 484 10.66 -20.57 -14.95
N ARG A 485 10.94 -20.74 -16.25
CA ARG A 485 12.29 -20.51 -16.83
C ARG A 485 12.67 -19.04 -17.04
N ALA A 486 11.85 -18.08 -16.62
CA ALA A 486 12.18 -16.67 -16.79
C ALA A 486 13.45 -16.32 -15.99
N PRO A 487 14.35 -15.45 -16.51
CA PRO A 487 15.58 -15.10 -15.81
C PRO A 487 15.32 -14.58 -14.40
N GLY A 488 15.88 -15.29 -13.42
CA GLY A 488 15.83 -15.16 -11.98
C GLY A 488 14.49 -15.54 -11.33
N ASP A 489 13.65 -16.32 -12.01
CA ASP A 489 12.49 -17.00 -11.44
C ASP A 489 12.91 -18.38 -10.86
N TYR A 490 11.97 -19.23 -10.46
CA TYR A 490 12.30 -20.50 -9.79
C TYR A 490 12.91 -21.57 -10.70
N GLY A 491 12.61 -21.57 -12.01
CA GLY A 491 12.78 -22.77 -12.82
C GLY A 491 11.82 -23.88 -12.35
N PRO A 492 12.24 -25.14 -12.35
CA PRO A 492 11.46 -26.25 -11.82
C PRO A 492 11.06 -26.07 -10.35
N CYS A 493 9.75 -26.11 -10.10
CA CYS A 493 9.13 -25.90 -8.79
C CYS A 493 8.11 -27.00 -8.49
N VAL A 494 8.07 -27.45 -7.24
CA VAL A 494 7.08 -28.40 -6.72
C VAL A 494 6.41 -27.81 -5.49
N ILE A 495 5.09 -27.92 -5.39
CA ILE A 495 4.32 -27.57 -4.20
C ILE A 495 3.66 -28.85 -3.66
N VAL A 496 3.86 -29.14 -2.38
CA VAL A 496 3.28 -30.31 -1.69
C VAL A 496 2.32 -29.82 -0.61
N GLU A 497 1.08 -30.34 -0.62
CA GLU A 497 0.08 -30.14 0.44
C GLU A 497 0.32 -31.12 1.58
N HIS A 498 0.23 -30.61 2.81
CA HIS A 498 0.35 -31.36 4.05
C HIS A 498 -0.88 -31.16 4.91
N GLU A 499 -1.17 -32.16 5.73
CA GLU A 499 -2.20 -32.08 6.78
C GLU A 499 -1.57 -32.52 8.10
N LEU A 500 -1.66 -31.65 9.11
CA LEU A 500 -1.33 -31.98 10.49
C LEU A 500 -2.60 -31.90 11.32
N SER A 501 -2.65 -32.59 12.45
CA SER A 501 -3.74 -32.44 13.42
C SER A 501 -3.31 -31.52 14.56
N ASP A 502 -4.13 -30.53 14.89
CA ASP A 502 -4.03 -29.75 16.13
C ASP A 502 -5.21 -30.06 17.08
N ALA A 503 -5.32 -29.32 18.18
CA ALA A 503 -6.37 -29.52 19.18
C ALA A 503 -7.78 -29.15 18.66
N ASP A 504 -7.86 -28.31 17.62
CA ASP A 504 -9.08 -27.76 17.05
C ASP A 504 -9.45 -28.42 15.71
N GLY A 505 -8.63 -29.36 15.20
CA GLY A 505 -8.90 -30.18 14.03
C GLY A 505 -7.71 -30.31 13.07
N PRO A 506 -7.94 -30.81 11.84
CA PRO A 506 -6.90 -30.82 10.82
C PRO A 506 -6.54 -29.40 10.39
N VAL A 507 -5.25 -29.17 10.19
CA VAL A 507 -4.66 -27.92 9.69
C VAL A 507 -3.90 -28.25 8.41
N ARG A 508 -4.23 -27.54 7.34
CA ARG A 508 -3.60 -27.69 6.03
C ARG A 508 -2.62 -26.57 5.78
N PHE A 509 -1.53 -26.92 5.11
CA PHE A 509 -0.53 -25.98 4.63
C PHE A 509 0.27 -26.64 3.50
N TYR A 510 1.19 -25.89 2.91
CA TYR A 510 1.97 -26.32 1.77
C TYR A 510 3.46 -26.10 2.02
N THR A 511 4.28 -26.89 1.37
CA THR A 511 5.72 -26.62 1.20
C THR A 511 6.02 -26.41 -0.28
N LEU A 512 6.83 -25.40 -0.57
CA LEU A 512 7.31 -25.07 -1.90
C LEU A 512 8.81 -25.37 -1.99
N TYR A 513 9.20 -26.05 -3.07
CA TYR A 513 10.57 -26.43 -3.40
C TYR A 513 10.91 -25.81 -4.75
N GLY A 514 11.64 -24.70 -4.74
CA GLY A 514 12.09 -23.99 -5.94
C GLY A 514 13.52 -24.36 -6.34
N HIS A 515 13.92 -23.97 -7.55
CA HIS A 515 15.26 -24.17 -8.10
C HIS A 515 15.68 -25.65 -8.25
N LEU A 516 14.73 -26.52 -8.54
CA LEU A 516 14.98 -27.94 -8.77
C LEU A 516 15.52 -28.20 -10.18
N SER A 517 16.00 -29.42 -10.45
CA SER A 517 16.36 -29.88 -11.78
C SER A 517 15.11 -30.20 -12.62
N ALA A 518 15.20 -30.09 -13.95
CA ALA A 518 14.06 -30.40 -14.83
C ALA A 518 13.57 -31.86 -14.66
N ALA A 519 14.49 -32.79 -14.38
CA ALA A 519 14.18 -34.19 -14.10
C ALA A 519 13.33 -34.40 -12.82
N SER A 520 13.32 -33.43 -11.90
CA SER A 520 12.45 -33.47 -10.72
C SER A 520 10.98 -33.43 -11.13
N LEU A 521 10.63 -32.60 -12.11
CA LEU A 521 9.28 -32.54 -12.68
C LEU A 521 8.92 -33.79 -13.50
N GLU A 522 9.90 -34.63 -13.82
CA GLU A 522 9.69 -35.93 -14.48
C GLU A 522 9.40 -37.07 -13.50
N THR A 523 9.69 -36.88 -12.22
CA THR A 523 9.51 -37.89 -11.17
C THR A 523 8.48 -37.50 -10.11
N CYS A 524 8.20 -36.21 -9.94
CA CYS A 524 7.19 -35.68 -9.04
C CYS A 524 6.03 -35.08 -9.86
N ARG A 525 4.82 -35.64 -9.79
CA ARG A 525 3.61 -35.15 -10.50
C ARG A 525 2.49 -34.77 -9.53
N PRO A 526 1.63 -33.80 -9.91
CA PRO A 526 0.41 -33.50 -9.18
C PRO A 526 -0.43 -34.76 -8.89
N GLY A 527 -0.92 -34.87 -7.66
CA GLY A 527 -1.69 -36.00 -7.14
C GLY A 527 -0.87 -37.17 -6.58
N MET A 528 0.46 -37.18 -6.73
CA MET A 528 1.31 -38.19 -6.11
C MET A 528 1.33 -38.04 -4.58
N ARG A 529 1.18 -39.15 -3.86
CA ARG A 529 1.39 -39.20 -2.41
C ARG A 529 2.87 -39.39 -2.12
N LEU A 530 3.40 -38.59 -1.23
CA LEU A 530 4.77 -38.68 -0.73
C LEU A 530 4.73 -39.03 0.74
N THR A 531 5.59 -39.96 1.16
CA THR A 531 5.87 -40.24 2.56
C THR A 531 7.00 -39.35 3.08
N ALA A 532 7.04 -39.08 4.39
CA ALA A 532 8.14 -38.33 4.99
C ALA A 532 9.50 -38.97 4.66
N GLY A 533 10.43 -38.17 4.14
CA GLY A 533 11.76 -38.57 3.67
C GLY A 533 11.82 -39.03 2.20
N GLU A 534 10.67 -39.15 1.54
CA GLU A 534 10.60 -39.49 0.11
C GLU A 534 11.14 -38.34 -0.75
N ARG A 535 11.73 -38.69 -1.90
CA ARG A 535 12.37 -37.72 -2.78
C ARG A 535 11.34 -36.87 -3.51
N VAL A 536 11.51 -35.55 -3.40
CA VAL A 536 10.77 -34.55 -4.19
C VAL A 536 11.51 -34.23 -5.48
N GLY A 537 12.84 -34.14 -5.42
CA GLY A 537 13.66 -33.73 -6.56
C GLY A 537 15.15 -33.66 -6.25
N GLU A 538 15.87 -32.91 -7.07
CA GLU A 538 17.27 -32.56 -6.87
C GLU A 538 17.48 -31.06 -7.16
N ILE A 539 18.47 -30.44 -6.51
CA ILE A 539 18.86 -29.05 -6.80
C ILE A 539 19.31 -28.93 -8.26
N GLY A 540 18.75 -27.96 -8.97
CA GLY A 540 19.03 -27.69 -10.39
C GLY A 540 20.35 -26.95 -10.62
N THR A 541 20.79 -26.99 -11.88
CA THR A 541 21.90 -26.15 -12.34
C THR A 541 21.44 -24.71 -12.60
N ALA A 542 22.40 -23.78 -12.73
CA ALA A 542 22.09 -22.39 -13.07
C ALA A 542 21.33 -22.26 -14.41
N ASP A 543 21.58 -23.16 -15.37
CA ASP A 543 20.92 -23.13 -16.68
C ASP A 543 19.44 -23.56 -16.64
N GLU A 544 19.02 -24.22 -15.57
CA GLU A 544 17.67 -24.77 -15.40
C GLU A 544 16.87 -24.02 -14.34
N ASN A 545 17.52 -23.44 -13.33
CA ASN A 545 16.86 -22.85 -12.16
C ASN A 545 16.58 -21.34 -12.29
N GLY A 546 16.55 -20.80 -13.51
CA GLY A 546 16.39 -19.36 -13.75
C GLY A 546 17.70 -18.55 -13.69
N GLY A 547 18.87 -19.18 -13.67
CA GLY A 547 20.16 -18.48 -13.64
C GLY A 547 20.71 -18.24 -12.23
N TRP A 548 20.13 -18.82 -11.19
CA TRP A 548 20.64 -18.67 -9.85
C TRP A 548 21.81 -19.62 -9.57
N VAL A 549 22.70 -19.23 -8.66
CA VAL A 549 23.70 -20.17 -8.11
C VAL A 549 22.96 -21.40 -7.57
N PRO A 550 23.41 -22.65 -7.79
CA PRO A 550 22.70 -23.83 -7.30
C PRO A 550 22.38 -23.75 -5.80
N HIS A 551 21.09 -23.82 -5.48
CA HIS A 551 20.54 -23.84 -4.13
C HIS A 551 19.09 -24.37 -4.18
N LEU A 552 18.57 -24.78 -3.02
CA LEU A 552 17.14 -25.02 -2.83
C LEU A 552 16.51 -23.77 -2.24
N HIS A 553 15.43 -23.27 -2.85
CA HIS A 553 14.52 -22.35 -2.16
C HIS A 553 13.43 -23.16 -1.47
N PHE A 554 13.43 -23.17 -0.13
CA PHE A 554 12.43 -23.87 0.66
C PHE A 554 11.51 -22.88 1.37
N GLN A 555 10.20 -23.02 1.15
CA GLN A 555 9.19 -22.10 1.66
C GLN A 555 8.00 -22.88 2.23
N ILE A 556 7.47 -22.40 3.36
CA ILE A 556 6.18 -22.86 3.90
C ILE A 556 5.12 -21.88 3.38
N VAL A 557 3.95 -22.38 3.01
CA VAL A 557 2.81 -21.55 2.59
C VAL A 557 1.55 -21.99 3.32
N THR A 558 0.86 -21.09 4.02
CA THR A 558 -0.35 -21.41 4.80
C THR A 558 -1.60 -21.47 3.94
N ASP A 559 -1.67 -20.63 2.91
CA ASP A 559 -2.78 -20.56 1.96
C ASP A 559 -2.23 -20.14 0.59
N LEU A 560 -2.58 -20.88 -0.47
CA LEU A 560 -2.10 -20.58 -1.83
C LEU A 560 -2.83 -19.39 -2.48
N ILE A 561 -3.84 -18.81 -1.84
CA ILE A 561 -4.67 -17.68 -2.30
C ILE A 561 -5.20 -17.86 -3.73
N GLY A 562 -5.49 -19.11 -4.11
CA GLY A 562 -5.94 -19.51 -5.44
C GLY A 562 -4.83 -19.67 -6.50
N MET A 563 -3.56 -19.53 -6.12
CA MET A 563 -2.41 -19.77 -6.99
C MET A 563 -2.11 -21.26 -7.14
N THR A 564 -1.60 -21.65 -8.30
CA THR A 564 -1.15 -23.01 -8.59
C THR A 564 0.20 -22.97 -9.33
N GLY A 565 1.01 -24.00 -9.14
CA GLY A 565 2.35 -24.13 -9.75
C GLY A 565 3.43 -23.36 -8.99
N THR A 566 3.21 -22.08 -8.72
CA THR A 566 4.19 -21.17 -8.08
C THR A 566 3.56 -20.35 -6.96
N PHE A 567 4.42 -19.76 -6.12
CA PHE A 567 4.02 -18.82 -5.07
C PHE A 567 5.13 -17.77 -4.86
N PRO A 568 4.81 -16.50 -4.54
CA PRO A 568 5.84 -15.47 -4.38
C PRO A 568 6.89 -15.84 -3.32
N GLY A 569 8.17 -15.86 -3.72
CA GLY A 569 9.32 -16.04 -2.81
C GLY A 569 9.87 -14.74 -2.23
N VAL A 570 9.31 -13.61 -2.65
CA VAL A 570 9.72 -12.27 -2.21
C VAL A 570 8.53 -11.32 -2.06
N ALA A 571 8.58 -10.49 -1.02
CA ALA A 571 7.60 -9.43 -0.73
C ALA A 571 8.26 -8.04 -0.73
N SER A 572 7.45 -7.00 -0.91
CA SER A 572 7.91 -5.63 -0.66
C SER A 572 8.07 -5.37 0.85
N PRO A 573 8.92 -4.41 1.25
CA PRO A 573 9.04 -4.02 2.66
C PRO A 573 7.69 -3.69 3.31
N GLY A 574 6.82 -2.97 2.59
CA GLY A 574 5.51 -2.56 3.09
C GLY A 574 4.49 -3.69 3.24
N GLU A 575 4.64 -4.77 2.48
CA GLU A 575 3.70 -5.89 2.48
C GLU A 575 4.22 -7.12 3.25
N PHE A 576 5.49 -7.08 3.72
CA PHE A 576 6.14 -8.24 4.34
C PHE A 576 5.35 -8.79 5.53
N GLY A 577 4.72 -7.95 6.35
CA GLY A 577 3.92 -8.40 7.49
C GLY A 577 2.72 -9.28 7.10
N VAL A 578 2.08 -9.02 5.96
CA VAL A 578 0.99 -9.86 5.43
C VAL A 578 1.56 -11.11 4.79
N TRP A 579 2.61 -10.97 3.97
CA TRP A 579 3.24 -12.10 3.31
C TRP A 579 3.92 -13.07 4.28
N SER A 580 4.40 -12.62 5.44
CA SER A 580 5.00 -13.48 6.46
C SER A 580 3.98 -14.35 7.20
N ASP A 581 2.70 -13.98 7.16
CA ASP A 581 1.61 -14.86 7.62
C ASP A 581 1.32 -15.94 6.59
N LEU A 582 1.25 -15.56 5.30
CA LEU A 582 1.09 -16.50 4.19
C LEU A 582 2.28 -17.45 4.05
N ALA A 583 3.49 -16.95 4.28
CA ALA A 583 4.73 -17.67 4.14
C ALA A 583 5.57 -17.51 5.41
N PRO A 584 5.28 -18.29 6.47
CA PRO A 584 6.00 -18.21 7.73
C PRO A 584 7.42 -18.77 7.59
N ASP A 585 8.26 -18.47 8.58
CA ASP A 585 9.66 -18.88 8.62
C ASP A 585 9.82 -20.41 8.42
N PRO A 586 10.47 -20.86 7.33
CA PRO A 586 10.72 -22.27 7.07
C PRO A 586 11.57 -22.97 8.13
N ASN A 587 12.24 -22.23 9.02
CA ASN A 587 12.96 -22.82 10.15
C ASN A 587 12.03 -23.53 11.15
N LEU A 588 10.71 -23.30 11.05
CA LEU A 588 9.68 -24.11 11.71
C LEU A 588 9.76 -25.61 11.34
N ILE A 589 10.25 -25.92 10.14
CA ILE A 589 10.48 -27.29 9.64
C ILE A 589 11.97 -27.63 9.62
N LEU A 590 12.84 -26.71 9.18
CA LEU A 590 14.28 -27.01 9.01
C LEU A 590 15.04 -27.17 10.33
N ARG A 591 14.54 -26.65 11.46
CA ARG A 591 15.11 -26.79 12.81
C ARG A 591 16.61 -26.49 12.92
N ILE A 592 17.08 -25.50 12.16
CA ILE A 592 18.47 -25.03 12.18
C ILE A 592 18.70 -24.29 13.50
N ALA A 593 19.66 -24.79 14.29
CA ALA A 593 20.02 -24.20 15.57
C ALA A 593 20.58 -22.79 15.39
N ASP A 594 20.23 -21.89 16.32
CA ASP A 594 20.69 -20.49 16.39
C ASP A 594 20.45 -19.66 15.11
N LEU A 595 19.55 -20.11 14.23
CA LEU A 595 19.14 -19.36 13.04
C LEU A 595 17.94 -18.46 13.37
N GLU A 596 18.19 -17.17 13.53
CA GLU A 596 17.15 -16.17 13.72
C GLU A 596 16.68 -15.55 12.38
N PRO A 597 15.38 -15.28 12.22
CA PRO A 597 14.86 -14.56 11.06
C PRO A 597 15.31 -13.09 11.07
N CYS A 598 15.46 -12.48 9.89
CA CYS A 598 15.82 -11.08 9.79
C CYS A 598 14.64 -10.17 10.16
N ASP A 599 14.73 -9.49 11.32
CA ASP A 599 13.75 -8.49 11.80
C ASP A 599 14.37 -7.07 11.93
N PRO A 600 14.44 -6.30 10.84
CA PRO A 600 14.98 -4.94 10.88
C PRO A 600 14.19 -3.97 11.75
N ALA A 601 12.92 -4.25 12.04
CA ALA A 601 12.11 -3.38 12.89
C ALA A 601 12.58 -3.44 14.34
N THR A 602 12.91 -4.64 14.82
CA THR A 602 13.53 -4.85 16.14
C THR A 602 14.96 -4.28 16.17
N GLU A 603 15.79 -4.60 15.17
CA GLU A 603 17.16 -4.06 15.06
C GLU A 603 17.19 -2.52 15.10
N ARG A 604 16.27 -1.87 14.38
CA ARG A 604 16.15 -0.40 14.39
C ARG A 604 15.79 0.16 15.76
N ARG A 605 14.87 -0.47 16.49
CA ARG A 605 14.47 -0.03 17.85
C ARG A 605 15.66 -0.10 18.80
N GLU A 606 16.38 -1.23 18.80
CA GLU A 606 17.57 -1.43 19.62
C GLU A 606 18.69 -0.45 19.25
N LEU A 607 18.89 -0.19 17.95
CA LEU A 607 19.86 0.79 17.48
C LEU A 607 19.54 2.20 17.96
N ILE A 608 18.27 2.62 17.93
CA ILE A 608 17.83 3.92 18.45
C ILE A 608 18.10 4.03 19.95
N GLU A 609 17.76 3.00 20.72
CA GLU A 609 17.99 2.98 22.17
C GLU A 609 19.48 3.07 22.51
N ARG A 610 20.30 2.24 21.86
CA ARG A 610 21.76 2.30 22.00
C ARG A 610 22.30 3.66 21.59
N ARG A 611 21.82 4.25 20.50
CA ARG A 611 22.25 5.58 20.05
C ARG A 611 21.93 6.66 21.09
N ARG A 612 20.72 6.65 21.67
CA ARG A 612 20.30 7.62 22.71
C ARG A 612 21.20 7.59 23.94
N SER A 613 21.74 6.42 24.31
CA SER A 613 22.65 6.27 25.45
C SER A 613 24.12 6.58 25.13
N ARG A 614 24.51 6.59 23.85
CA ARG A 614 25.93 6.68 23.43
C ARG A 614 26.29 7.91 22.62
N VAL A 615 25.32 8.63 22.06
CA VAL A 615 25.56 9.79 21.19
C VAL A 615 24.90 11.04 21.78
N ALA A 616 25.64 12.16 21.77
CA ALA A 616 25.16 13.43 22.31
C ALA A 616 23.84 13.87 21.65
N PRO A 617 22.86 14.38 22.42
CA PRO A 617 21.59 14.86 21.88
C PRO A 617 21.71 16.00 20.85
N SER A 618 22.82 16.75 20.87
CA SER A 618 23.12 17.79 19.88
C SER A 618 23.27 17.26 18.45
N LEU A 619 23.51 15.96 18.29
CA LEU A 619 23.47 15.27 17.01
C LEU A 619 22.11 14.59 16.86
N SER A 620 21.06 15.39 16.62
CA SER A 620 19.68 14.93 16.49
C SER A 620 19.46 14.10 15.21
N LEU A 621 18.44 13.24 15.23
CA LEU A 621 17.94 12.54 14.05
C LEU A 621 16.94 13.46 13.32
N HIS A 622 16.91 13.39 12.00
CA HIS A 622 16.13 14.30 11.15
C HIS A 622 14.65 13.92 11.01
N TYR A 623 14.27 12.68 11.34
CA TYR A 623 12.92 12.14 11.11
C TYR A 623 12.32 11.56 12.39
N ASP A 624 11.00 11.72 12.56
CA ASP A 624 10.25 11.17 13.70
C ASP A 624 10.28 9.64 13.75
N ARG A 625 10.25 9.00 12.57
CA ARG A 625 10.66 7.60 12.38
C ARG A 625 12.06 7.60 11.75
N PRO A 626 13.13 7.41 12.54
CA PRO A 626 14.48 7.39 12.01
C PRO A 626 14.67 6.31 10.94
N LEU A 627 15.29 6.69 9.83
CA LEU A 627 15.64 5.77 8.76
C LEU A 627 16.94 5.03 9.13
N HIS A 628 16.90 3.70 9.14
CA HIS A 628 18.08 2.86 9.28
C HIS A 628 18.67 2.56 7.90
N ILE A 629 19.39 3.55 7.34
CA ILE A 629 20.06 3.42 6.04
C ILE A 629 21.29 2.54 6.18
N VAL A 630 21.37 1.48 5.38
CA VAL A 630 22.46 0.49 5.40
C VAL A 630 23.34 0.53 4.15
N ARG A 631 22.85 1.13 3.06
CA ARG A 631 23.61 1.26 1.81
C ARG A 631 23.24 2.52 1.05
N GLY A 632 24.24 3.15 0.43
CA GLY A 632 24.05 4.18 -0.59
C GLY A 632 24.62 3.70 -1.93
N HIS A 633 23.94 4.01 -3.03
CA HIS A 633 24.43 3.76 -4.39
C HIS A 633 23.91 4.81 -5.37
N MET A 634 24.83 5.56 -5.96
CA MET A 634 24.55 6.69 -6.83
C MET A 634 23.54 7.63 -6.16
N GLN A 635 22.43 7.98 -6.80
CA GLN A 635 21.40 8.87 -6.24
C GLN A 635 20.49 8.21 -5.18
N TYR A 636 20.71 6.93 -4.84
CA TYR A 636 19.79 6.16 -4.00
C TYR A 636 20.38 5.80 -2.64
N LEU A 637 19.51 5.73 -1.64
CA LEU A 637 19.75 5.11 -0.33
C LEU A 637 18.85 3.89 -0.15
N PHE A 638 19.32 2.91 0.59
CA PHE A 638 18.58 1.69 0.93
C PHE A 638 18.57 1.52 2.45
N ASP A 639 17.38 1.32 3.00
CA ASP A 639 17.26 0.97 4.41
C ASP A 639 17.44 -0.53 4.67
N SER A 640 17.51 -0.89 5.96
CA SER A 640 17.66 -2.27 6.43
C SER A 640 16.50 -3.20 6.02
N GLU A 641 15.36 -2.66 5.60
CA GLU A 641 14.24 -3.44 5.07
C GLU A 641 14.35 -3.64 3.55
N GLY A 642 15.31 -2.97 2.90
CA GLY A 642 15.53 -3.01 1.45
C GLY A 642 14.72 -1.96 0.69
N ARG A 643 14.06 -1.03 1.39
CA ARG A 643 13.32 0.06 0.73
C ARG A 643 14.32 1.04 0.13
N ARG A 644 14.07 1.39 -1.13
CA ARG A 644 14.87 2.35 -1.89
C ARG A 644 14.30 3.76 -1.76
N TYR A 645 15.17 4.71 -1.45
CA TYR A 645 14.87 6.13 -1.39
C TYR A 645 15.69 6.89 -2.44
N LEU A 646 15.08 7.86 -3.10
CA LEU A 646 15.82 8.88 -3.84
C LEU A 646 16.34 9.90 -2.84
N ASP A 647 17.66 10.13 -2.82
CA ASP A 647 18.26 11.09 -1.89
C ASP A 647 18.14 12.51 -2.45
N CYS A 648 17.21 13.27 -1.87
CA CYS A 648 17.00 14.69 -2.16
C CYS A 648 17.40 15.59 -0.98
N VAL A 649 18.01 15.03 0.07
CA VAL A 649 18.23 15.73 1.35
C VAL A 649 19.72 15.91 1.66
N ASN A 650 20.56 14.95 1.27
CA ASN A 650 21.97 14.97 1.67
C ASN A 650 22.76 16.10 0.98
N ASN A 651 23.57 16.82 1.76
CA ASN A 651 24.26 18.03 1.32
C ASN A 651 25.56 17.78 0.52
N VAL A 652 26.17 16.60 0.61
CA VAL A 652 27.57 16.36 0.14
C VAL A 652 27.67 15.40 -1.05
N ALA A 653 26.59 14.68 -1.41
CA ALA A 653 26.63 13.60 -2.41
C ALA A 653 26.58 14.09 -3.88
N HIS A 654 27.52 14.95 -4.29
CA HIS A 654 27.53 15.62 -5.61
C HIS A 654 27.56 14.67 -6.81
N VAL A 655 28.19 13.50 -6.66
CA VAL A 655 28.26 12.45 -7.69
C VAL A 655 27.52 11.18 -7.25
N GLY A 656 26.61 11.32 -6.28
CA GLY A 656 25.94 10.24 -5.60
C GLY A 656 26.81 9.51 -4.57
N HIS A 657 26.21 8.49 -3.96
CA HIS A 657 26.80 7.59 -2.98
C HIS A 657 27.62 6.48 -3.65
N ALA A 658 28.77 6.14 -3.06
CA ALA A 658 29.58 5.00 -3.51
C ALA A 658 29.79 4.95 -5.04
N ASN A 659 30.03 6.10 -5.67
CA ASN A 659 30.21 6.19 -7.11
C ASN A 659 31.35 5.25 -7.55
N PRO A 660 31.12 4.29 -8.46
CA PRO A 660 32.10 3.24 -8.76
C PRO A 660 33.46 3.78 -9.21
N ARG A 661 33.48 4.91 -9.93
CA ARG A 661 34.72 5.55 -10.37
C ARG A 661 35.51 6.16 -9.22
N VAL A 662 34.81 6.76 -8.25
CA VAL A 662 35.43 7.37 -7.06
C VAL A 662 35.92 6.29 -6.11
N VAL A 663 35.08 5.28 -5.83
CA VAL A 663 35.44 4.14 -4.97
C VAL A 663 36.67 3.41 -5.51
N GLU A 664 36.74 3.14 -6.82
CA GLU A 664 37.91 2.46 -7.39
C GLU A 664 39.18 3.33 -7.30
N ALA A 665 39.07 4.65 -7.48
CA ALA A 665 40.21 5.56 -7.31
C ALA A 665 40.68 5.62 -5.84
N GLU A 666 39.74 5.70 -4.89
CA GLU A 666 40.03 5.66 -3.46
C GLU A 666 40.69 4.33 -3.06
N ARG A 667 40.11 3.19 -3.48
CA ARG A 667 40.65 1.85 -3.18
C ARG A 667 42.08 1.68 -3.67
N ARG A 668 42.40 2.16 -4.88
CA ARG A 668 43.77 2.14 -5.42
C ARG A 668 44.73 2.99 -4.60
N GLN A 669 44.28 4.16 -4.11
CA GLN A 669 45.14 5.03 -3.31
C GLN A 669 45.29 4.54 -1.87
N ALA A 670 44.24 3.94 -1.31
CA ALA A 670 44.22 3.39 0.05
C ALA A 670 45.24 2.27 0.23
N SER A 671 45.46 1.42 -0.79
CA SER A 671 46.43 0.32 -0.72
C SER A 671 47.90 0.76 -0.66
N VAL A 672 48.19 2.03 -0.95
CA VAL A 672 49.55 2.63 -0.91
C VAL A 672 49.60 3.91 -0.08
N LEU A 673 48.62 4.12 0.80
CA LEU A 673 48.40 5.39 1.48
C LEU A 673 49.57 5.78 2.41
N ASN A 674 50.17 6.93 2.15
CA ASN A 674 51.04 7.64 3.09
C ASN A 674 50.24 8.76 3.75
N THR A 675 50.03 8.68 5.06
CA THR A 675 49.14 9.58 5.80
C THR A 675 49.78 10.91 6.23
N ASN A 676 51.10 11.08 6.01
CA ASN A 676 51.81 12.30 6.40
C ASN A 676 52.13 13.18 5.18
N THR A 677 51.42 14.31 5.07
CA THR A 677 51.54 15.29 3.98
C THR A 677 52.87 16.05 3.95
N ARG A 678 53.78 15.83 4.90
CA ARG A 678 55.13 16.42 4.91
C ARG A 678 56.15 15.59 4.14
N TYR A 679 55.82 14.37 3.74
CA TYR A 679 56.62 13.62 2.78
C TYR A 679 56.24 14.00 1.35
N LEU A 680 57.21 13.90 0.44
CA LEU A 680 56.97 14.24 -0.96
C LEU A 680 55.92 13.29 -1.57
N HIS A 681 54.86 13.87 -2.14
CA HIS A 681 53.76 13.13 -2.75
C HIS A 681 53.35 13.83 -4.05
N GLN A 682 53.24 13.08 -5.16
CA GLN A 682 52.93 13.66 -6.47
C GLN A 682 51.48 14.16 -6.55
N ASN A 683 50.51 13.42 -5.99
CA ASN A 683 49.09 13.71 -6.22
C ASN A 683 48.64 15.06 -5.64
N ILE A 684 49.22 15.49 -4.51
CA ILE A 684 48.88 16.78 -3.90
C ILE A 684 49.38 17.95 -4.75
N VAL A 685 50.55 17.80 -5.39
CA VAL A 685 51.12 18.81 -6.30
C VAL A 685 50.32 18.85 -7.61
N ASP A 686 50.08 17.69 -8.23
CA ASP A 686 49.27 17.61 -9.47
C ASP A 686 47.86 18.18 -9.27
N TYR A 687 47.27 17.96 -8.10
CA TYR A 687 45.96 18.53 -7.78
C TYR A 687 46.03 20.04 -7.56
N ALA A 688 47.06 20.56 -6.88
CA ALA A 688 47.28 21.99 -6.72
C ALA A 688 47.47 22.68 -8.08
N ASP A 689 48.29 22.13 -8.96
CA ASP A 689 48.51 22.67 -10.32
C ASP A 689 47.19 22.75 -11.10
N ARG A 690 46.40 21.67 -11.07
CA ARG A 690 45.09 21.62 -11.74
C ARG A 690 44.08 22.60 -11.15
N LEU A 691 44.11 22.81 -9.84
CA LEU A 691 43.20 23.74 -9.16
C LEU A 691 43.60 25.19 -9.45
N ALA A 692 44.88 25.53 -9.31
CA ALA A 692 45.41 26.86 -9.62
C ALA A 692 45.13 27.26 -11.07
N ALA A 693 45.22 26.32 -12.03
CA ALA A 693 44.86 26.56 -13.43
C ALA A 693 43.38 26.96 -13.67
N THR A 694 42.50 26.81 -12.69
CA THR A 694 41.09 27.26 -12.75
C THR A 694 40.84 28.61 -12.10
N LEU A 695 41.87 29.20 -11.49
CA LEU A 695 41.81 30.45 -10.72
C LEU A 695 42.62 31.56 -11.43
N PRO A 696 42.33 32.85 -11.17
CA PRO A 696 43.12 33.95 -11.72
C PRO A 696 44.55 33.97 -11.17
N ASP A 697 45.50 34.50 -11.95
CA ASP A 697 46.95 34.46 -11.69
C ASP A 697 47.41 34.73 -10.24
N PRO A 698 46.81 35.68 -9.48
CA PRO A 698 47.23 35.91 -8.10
C PRO A 698 46.95 34.75 -7.12
N LEU A 699 46.18 33.74 -7.51
CA LEU A 699 45.73 32.62 -6.66
C LEU A 699 46.43 31.30 -7.03
N GLU A 700 47.75 31.25 -6.81
CA GLU A 700 48.62 30.13 -7.24
C GLU A 700 49.03 29.14 -6.11
N VAL A 701 48.79 29.48 -4.84
CA VAL A 701 49.20 28.65 -3.68
C VAL A 701 47.99 28.01 -2.99
N CYS A 702 48.00 26.69 -2.84
CA CYS A 702 46.90 25.93 -2.22
C CYS A 702 47.17 25.58 -0.76
N PHE A 703 46.19 25.84 0.12
CA PHE A 703 46.10 25.21 1.44
C PHE A 703 45.02 24.13 1.41
N PHE A 704 45.42 22.86 1.53
CA PHE A 704 44.49 21.75 1.64
C PHE A 704 44.12 21.50 3.12
N VAL A 705 42.83 21.56 3.41
CA VAL A 705 42.25 21.39 4.76
C VAL A 705 41.14 20.32 4.72
N ASN A 706 40.67 19.87 5.89
CA ASN A 706 39.78 18.71 5.96
C ASN A 706 38.31 19.00 5.58
N SER A 707 37.90 20.27 5.51
CA SER A 707 36.51 20.67 5.39
C SER A 707 36.36 22.10 4.88
N GLY A 708 35.19 22.42 4.34
CA GLY A 708 34.84 23.79 3.96
C GLY A 708 34.81 24.76 5.15
N SER A 709 34.47 24.27 6.35
CA SER A 709 34.50 25.08 7.57
C SER A 709 35.92 25.49 7.95
N GLU A 710 36.87 24.56 7.93
CA GLU A 710 38.29 24.88 8.14
C GLU A 710 38.83 25.80 7.04
N ALA A 711 38.41 25.59 5.79
CA ALA A 711 38.83 26.45 4.68
C ALA A 711 38.36 27.90 4.89
N ASN A 712 37.11 28.08 5.30
CA ASN A 712 36.54 29.40 5.57
C ASN A 712 37.20 30.06 6.80
N ASP A 713 37.42 29.33 7.89
CA ASP A 713 38.12 29.88 9.06
C ASP A 713 39.56 30.31 8.71
N LEU A 714 40.30 29.45 8.00
CA LEU A 714 41.64 29.79 7.55
C LEU A 714 41.64 30.99 6.60
N ALA A 715 40.74 31.04 5.62
CA ALA A 715 40.63 32.14 4.68
C ALA A 715 40.36 33.48 5.40
N VAL A 716 39.43 33.51 6.36
CA VAL A 716 39.13 34.71 7.15
C VAL A 716 40.34 35.13 7.99
N ARG A 717 41.09 34.19 8.56
CA ARG A 717 42.31 34.49 9.32
C ARG A 717 43.42 35.06 8.44
N LEU A 718 43.63 34.48 7.26
CA LEU A 718 44.60 34.98 6.28
C LEU A 718 44.24 36.40 5.84
N ALA A 719 42.97 36.64 5.49
CA ALA A 719 42.48 37.97 5.12
C ALA A 719 42.74 38.99 6.23
N ARG A 720 42.28 38.73 7.47
CA ARG A 720 42.49 39.62 8.63
C ARG A 720 43.96 39.89 9.00
N THR A 721 44.86 39.01 8.59
CA THR A 721 46.29 39.18 8.87
C THR A 721 46.96 40.02 7.78
N ALA A 722 46.49 39.86 6.54
CA ALA A 722 47.01 40.57 5.37
C ALA A 722 46.41 41.97 5.16
N THR A 723 45.17 42.20 5.62
CA THR A 723 44.44 43.49 5.57
C THR A 723 44.18 44.05 6.96
#